data_AF-A0A8H4JEZ4-F1
#
_entry.id   AF-A0A8H4JEZ4-F1
#
_cell.length_a   1.000
_cell.length_b   1.000
_cell.length_c   1.000
_cell.angle_alpha   90.00
_cell.angle_beta   90.00
_cell.angle_gamma   90.00
#
_symmetry.space_group_name_H-M   'P 1'
#
loop_
_entity.id
_entity.type
_entity.pdbx_description
1 polymer ?
#
loop_
_entity_poly.entity_id
_entity_poly.type
_entity_poly.pdbx_seq_one_letter_code
_entity_poly.pdbx_strand_id
1 'polypeptide(L)'
;MAGITDKWVRHLRTRDRQDKAESHSFTCDICGDEIKTLEAWLDHAKSDQEHQEKWPTLEAAQLSYVHKGKRRADTTNGTAGDQTTTGTAVDQDRDADGHQAKRRSPEPSAPGRSRARNDHRNDYGGRPHQNTSGRQLWTSDDGVQQKSQGQGRAVSLGSPRQGPTKANRPTQTATQQVNRPSSNDDESTSKMMRQPETRPISQDQLVAEVKGIYAGLVMVETKCIEVDNAQSSNTDANSKLNNEQWQALIALHRTLLHEHHDFFLASQHPSASPALRRLASKYAMPARMWRHGIHSFLELLRHRLPASLEHMLTFLYLAYSMMALLYETVPAFEDTWIECLGDLGRYRMAIEDDDIRDREVWTGVSRHWYSKASDKSPTTGRLYHHLAILARPNALQQLYYYTKSLCVPIPFSSARESIMTLFDPVLNNNTARLAPVDAAYVRAHAILFSGKSQDQLEESVESFIDQLDSHIGRSPKRWLESGYHIAISQSCSLLGYGAESNVLMRAMSKKPEETDVTMDGNTISEATPDETFKLALDFATRTISRVLYRWGDTNTLPFVHSILVFMNHMTQYPAAISHLEDAYPWKLTSIMLNTLLLSCEPGYEIRGHFRLPEKDQLPHPLPEDFAMRGLVYAEDYFPNGWFSNDKIDEDEKYFELPSVSEERKGRILSLGYRIASSGNWLLWNEETRQFEVPEKYNVKINLDNRQKSNAE
;
A
#
# COMPACT_ATOMS: atom_id res chain seq x y z
N MET A 1 -43.05 -20.80 5.61
CA MET A 1 -41.94 -21.69 6.00
C MET A 1 -41.83 -22.90 5.06
N ALA A 2 -42.34 -24.09 5.41
CA ALA A 2 -41.93 -25.37 4.79
C ALA A 2 -42.08 -25.53 3.26
N GLY A 3 -43.13 -24.99 2.64
CA GLY A 3 -43.42 -25.24 1.21
C GLY A 3 -42.49 -24.54 0.20
N ILE A 4 -41.74 -23.52 0.63
CA ILE A 4 -40.82 -22.76 -0.23
C ILE A 4 -39.38 -23.26 -0.06
N THR A 5 -39.00 -23.61 1.18
CA THR A 5 -37.70 -24.25 1.47
C THR A 5 -37.49 -25.53 0.66
N ASP A 6 -38.53 -26.35 0.45
CA ASP A 6 -38.39 -27.61 -0.30
C ASP A 6 -38.13 -27.38 -1.81
N LYS A 7 -38.68 -26.30 -2.38
CA LYS A 7 -38.36 -25.85 -3.76
C LYS A 7 -36.95 -25.27 -3.85
N TRP A 8 -36.52 -24.48 -2.86
CA TRP A 8 -35.18 -23.91 -2.81
C TRP A 8 -34.09 -24.97 -2.61
N VAL A 9 -34.32 -25.95 -1.71
CA VAL A 9 -33.40 -27.09 -1.52
C VAL A 9 -33.32 -27.96 -2.77
N ARG A 10 -34.43 -28.12 -3.54
CA ARG A 10 -34.34 -28.75 -4.88
C ARG A 10 -33.55 -27.91 -5.88
N HIS A 11 -33.76 -26.59 -5.92
CA HIS A 11 -33.02 -25.71 -6.83
C HIS A 11 -31.51 -25.73 -6.54
N LEU A 12 -31.11 -25.65 -5.26
CA LEU A 12 -29.73 -25.81 -4.81
C LEU A 12 -29.17 -27.19 -5.18
N ARG A 13 -29.90 -28.29 -4.93
CA ARG A 13 -29.53 -29.65 -5.39
C ARG A 13 -29.53 -29.82 -6.92
N THR A 14 -30.01 -28.83 -7.68
CA THR A 14 -29.97 -28.84 -9.16
C THR A 14 -28.75 -28.06 -9.66
N ARG A 15 -28.46 -26.86 -9.12
CA ARG A 15 -27.17 -26.15 -9.31
C ARG A 15 -26.00 -27.05 -8.91
N ASP A 16 -26.01 -27.60 -7.69
CA ASP A 16 -25.00 -28.54 -7.17
C ASP A 16 -24.84 -29.84 -8.00
N ARG A 17 -25.83 -30.21 -8.82
CA ARG A 17 -25.74 -31.32 -9.77
C ARG A 17 -25.23 -30.90 -11.15
N GLN A 18 -25.35 -29.64 -11.53
CA GLN A 18 -24.78 -29.08 -12.75
C GLN A 18 -23.32 -28.69 -12.53
N ASP A 19 -22.97 -28.10 -11.38
CA ASP A 19 -21.59 -27.82 -10.97
C ASP A 19 -20.76 -29.11 -10.84
N LYS A 20 -21.40 -30.23 -10.44
CA LYS A 20 -20.78 -31.56 -10.41
C LYS A 20 -20.61 -32.24 -11.79
N ALA A 21 -21.03 -31.61 -12.89
CA ALA A 21 -20.79 -32.12 -14.24
C ALA A 21 -19.33 -31.90 -14.71
N GLU A 22 -18.62 -30.93 -14.15
CA GLU A 22 -17.22 -30.61 -14.50
C GLU A 22 -16.24 -30.99 -13.38
N SER A 23 -16.41 -32.16 -12.77
CA SER A 23 -15.48 -32.67 -11.76
C SER A 23 -14.06 -32.80 -12.35
N HIS A 24 -13.15 -31.91 -11.95
CA HIS A 24 -11.76 -31.95 -12.37
C HIS A 24 -11.06 -33.16 -11.74
N SER A 25 -10.77 -34.20 -12.53
CA SER A 25 -9.90 -35.29 -12.07
C SER A 25 -8.46 -34.81 -11.98
N PHE A 26 -7.82 -35.10 -10.85
CA PHE A 26 -6.41 -34.90 -10.60
C PHE A 26 -5.66 -36.20 -10.90
N THR A 27 -4.59 -36.16 -11.67
CA THR A 27 -3.76 -37.34 -11.96
C THR A 27 -2.47 -37.29 -11.13
N CYS A 28 -2.11 -38.37 -10.43
CA CYS A 28 -0.84 -38.45 -9.70
C CYS A 28 0.35 -38.65 -10.65
N ASP A 29 1.46 -37.91 -10.47
CA ASP A 29 2.67 -38.08 -11.31
C ASP A 29 3.59 -39.24 -10.88
N ILE A 30 3.29 -39.93 -9.77
CA ILE A 30 4.02 -41.15 -9.38
C ILE A 30 3.36 -42.36 -10.03
N CYS A 31 2.08 -42.62 -9.73
CA CYS A 31 1.37 -43.83 -10.13
C CYS A 31 0.36 -43.68 -11.28
N GLY A 32 -0.05 -42.46 -11.64
CA GLY A 32 -1.06 -42.20 -12.68
C GLY A 32 -2.53 -42.24 -12.23
N ASP A 33 -2.84 -42.43 -10.94
CA ASP A 33 -4.22 -42.53 -10.45
C ASP A 33 -5.03 -41.23 -10.65
N GLU A 34 -6.29 -41.37 -11.08
CA GLU A 34 -7.26 -40.26 -11.18
C GLU A 34 -8.11 -40.10 -9.91
N ILE A 35 -7.95 -38.97 -9.24
CA ILE A 35 -8.54 -38.67 -7.93
C ILE A 35 -9.38 -37.39 -8.03
N LYS A 36 -10.63 -37.43 -7.53
CA LYS A 36 -11.67 -36.43 -7.87
C LYS A 36 -12.10 -35.52 -6.72
N THR A 37 -11.42 -35.61 -5.57
CA THR A 37 -11.69 -34.83 -4.35
C THR A 37 -10.37 -34.57 -3.62
N LEU A 38 -10.30 -33.48 -2.86
CA LEU A 38 -9.11 -33.15 -2.07
C LEU A 38 -8.90 -34.18 -0.96
N GLU A 39 -9.96 -34.66 -0.33
CA GLU A 39 -9.92 -35.62 0.77
C GLU A 39 -9.26 -36.94 0.32
N ALA A 40 -9.71 -37.50 -0.81
CA ALA A 40 -9.09 -38.70 -1.39
C ALA A 40 -7.66 -38.45 -1.89
N TRP A 41 -7.32 -37.22 -2.30
CA TRP A 41 -5.93 -36.84 -2.62
C TRP A 41 -5.03 -36.82 -1.39
N LEU A 42 -5.54 -36.33 -0.25
CA LEU A 42 -4.79 -36.27 1.00
C LEU A 42 -4.63 -37.64 1.66
N ASP A 43 -5.50 -38.62 1.38
CA ASP A 43 -5.30 -40.01 1.80
C ASP A 43 -4.40 -40.78 0.82
N HIS A 44 -4.52 -40.52 -0.48
CA HIS A 44 -3.59 -41.04 -1.48
C HIS A 44 -2.15 -40.54 -1.29
N ALA A 45 -1.94 -39.27 -0.94
CA ALA A 45 -0.61 -38.75 -0.61
C ALA A 45 0.06 -39.44 0.61
N LYS A 46 -0.66 -40.33 1.30
CA LYS A 46 -0.17 -41.15 2.43
C LYS A 46 -0.11 -42.64 2.10
N SER A 47 -0.42 -43.08 0.88
CA SER A 47 -0.58 -44.52 0.52
C SER A 47 0.64 -45.37 0.81
N ASP A 48 1.82 -44.81 0.56
CA ASP A 48 3.11 -45.48 0.60
C ASP A 48 4.24 -44.46 0.86
N GLN A 49 5.45 -44.97 1.02
CA GLN A 49 6.61 -44.16 1.37
C GLN A 49 7.03 -43.19 0.24
N GLU A 50 6.80 -43.51 -1.03
CA GLU A 50 7.19 -42.65 -2.16
C GLU A 50 6.28 -41.40 -2.25
N HIS A 51 4.98 -41.59 -2.02
CA HIS A 51 4.02 -40.49 -1.92
C HIS A 51 4.25 -39.65 -0.66
N GLN A 52 4.58 -40.27 0.47
CA GLN A 52 4.91 -39.56 1.72
C GLN A 52 6.24 -38.78 1.63
N GLU A 53 7.27 -39.29 0.94
CA GLU A 53 8.53 -38.57 0.72
C GLU A 53 8.34 -37.38 -0.23
N LYS A 54 7.43 -37.48 -1.21
CA LYS A 54 7.09 -36.36 -2.12
C LYS A 54 6.17 -35.32 -1.48
N TRP A 55 5.32 -35.71 -0.52
CA TRP A 55 4.41 -34.81 0.21
C TRP A 55 4.44 -35.06 1.73
N PRO A 56 5.55 -34.71 2.40
CA PRO A 56 5.79 -35.05 3.82
C PRO A 56 4.95 -34.27 4.83
N THR A 57 4.16 -33.29 4.38
CA THR A 57 3.17 -32.59 5.23
C THR A 57 1.83 -32.51 4.52
N LEU A 58 0.75 -32.43 5.31
CA LEU A 58 -0.61 -32.32 4.79
C LEU A 58 -0.81 -31.02 3.98
N GLU A 59 -0.11 -29.94 4.36
CA GLU A 59 -0.01 -28.69 3.61
C GLU A 59 0.69 -28.86 2.25
N ALA A 60 1.78 -29.63 2.17
CA ALA A 60 2.48 -29.89 0.90
C ALA A 60 1.59 -30.67 -0.08
N ALA A 61 0.78 -31.61 0.42
CA ALA A 61 -0.20 -32.33 -0.38
C ALA A 61 -1.38 -31.42 -0.82
N GLN A 62 -1.85 -30.51 0.05
CA GLN A 62 -2.88 -29.52 -0.32
C GLN A 62 -2.38 -28.50 -1.36
N LEU A 63 -1.16 -27.96 -1.18
CA LEU A 63 -0.56 -27.00 -2.09
C LEU A 63 -0.32 -27.60 -3.48
N SER A 64 0.11 -28.87 -3.55
CA SER A 64 0.31 -29.56 -4.84
C SER A 64 -1.01 -29.85 -5.58
N TYR A 65 -2.09 -30.12 -4.84
CA TYR A 65 -3.46 -30.20 -5.38
C TYR A 65 -3.86 -28.88 -6.07
N VAL A 66 -3.76 -27.77 -5.33
CA VAL A 66 -4.15 -26.43 -5.80
C VAL A 66 -3.27 -25.93 -6.95
N HIS A 67 -1.96 -26.15 -6.90
CA HIS A 67 -1.03 -25.68 -7.94
C HIS A 67 -1.25 -26.37 -9.30
N LYS A 68 -1.62 -27.66 -9.31
CA LYS A 68 -1.95 -28.36 -10.56
C LYS A 68 -3.33 -28.01 -11.08
N GLY A 69 -4.29 -27.72 -10.18
CA GLY A 69 -5.57 -27.11 -10.56
C GLY A 69 -5.36 -25.82 -11.37
N LYS A 70 -4.48 -24.92 -10.93
CA LYS A 70 -4.09 -23.72 -11.69
C LYS A 70 -3.40 -24.07 -13.02
N ARG A 71 -2.35 -24.90 -13.02
CA ARG A 71 -1.62 -25.25 -14.26
C ARG A 71 -2.48 -25.85 -15.37
N ARG A 72 -3.57 -26.57 -15.04
CA ARG A 72 -4.50 -27.12 -16.03
C ARG A 72 -5.47 -26.08 -16.62
N ALA A 73 -5.68 -24.95 -15.95
CA ALA A 73 -6.34 -23.78 -16.53
C ALA A 73 -5.39 -23.01 -17.45
N ASP A 74 -4.18 -22.70 -16.98
CA ASP A 74 -3.18 -21.91 -17.73
C ASP A 74 -2.76 -22.58 -19.05
N THR A 75 -2.65 -23.92 -19.07
CA THR A 75 -2.29 -24.69 -20.26
C THR A 75 -3.38 -24.78 -21.34
N THR A 76 -4.56 -24.17 -21.12
CA THR A 76 -5.55 -23.99 -22.20
C THR A 76 -5.14 -22.92 -23.24
N ASN A 77 -4.12 -22.09 -22.95
CA ASN A 77 -3.59 -21.06 -23.85
C ASN A 77 -2.07 -21.15 -24.06
N GLY A 78 -1.56 -22.27 -24.59
CA GLY A 78 -0.16 -22.35 -25.03
C GLY A 78 0.28 -23.73 -25.52
N THR A 79 0.43 -23.90 -26.84
CA THR A 79 0.90 -25.17 -27.43
C THR A 79 2.42 -25.25 -27.39
N ALA A 80 2.97 -26.16 -26.60
CA ALA A 80 4.37 -26.58 -26.71
C ALA A 80 4.49 -27.75 -27.70
N GLY A 81 5.46 -27.67 -28.61
CA GLY A 81 5.87 -28.81 -29.44
C GLY A 81 7.17 -29.39 -28.88
N ASP A 82 7.15 -30.68 -28.53
CA ASP A 82 8.31 -31.42 -28.05
C ASP A 82 8.80 -32.41 -29.12
N GLN A 83 10.12 -32.60 -29.21
CA GLN A 83 10.76 -33.61 -30.05
C GLN A 83 12.02 -34.16 -29.36
N THR A 84 11.90 -35.38 -28.86
CA THR A 84 13.03 -36.19 -28.38
C THR A 84 13.70 -36.94 -29.53
N THR A 85 15.02 -37.08 -29.51
CA THR A 85 15.72 -38.30 -30.01
C THR A 85 17.14 -38.41 -29.45
N THR A 86 17.65 -39.65 -29.39
CA THR A 86 18.92 -40.09 -28.80
C THR A 86 20.05 -40.22 -29.83
N GLY A 87 21.33 -40.10 -29.41
CA GLY A 87 22.36 -41.05 -29.88
C GLY A 87 23.78 -40.55 -30.26
N THR A 88 24.79 -41.15 -29.63
CA THR A 88 26.13 -41.54 -30.17
C THR A 88 27.09 -40.51 -30.82
N ALA A 89 27.99 -39.95 -29.99
CA ALA A 89 29.43 -40.28 -29.86
C ALA A 89 30.48 -40.13 -31.02
N VAL A 90 31.77 -40.06 -30.56
CA VAL A 90 33.08 -40.41 -31.21
C VAL A 90 34.05 -39.24 -31.54
N ASP A 91 35.17 -39.18 -30.79
CA ASP A 91 36.57 -38.73 -31.11
C ASP A 91 36.81 -37.30 -31.74
N GLN A 92 37.99 -36.65 -31.80
CA GLN A 92 39.42 -36.81 -31.41
C GLN A 92 40.08 -35.38 -31.51
N ASP A 93 41.26 -34.98 -30.99
CA ASP A 93 42.30 -35.59 -30.13
C ASP A 93 43.28 -34.53 -29.51
N ARG A 94 44.04 -34.96 -28.48
CA ARG A 94 45.47 -34.70 -28.13
C ARG A 94 46.10 -33.41 -27.54
N ASP A 95 47.09 -33.69 -26.67
CA ASP A 95 48.36 -33.01 -26.28
C ASP A 95 48.36 -31.57 -25.68
N ALA A 96 49.18 -31.22 -24.66
CA ALA A 96 49.97 -32.00 -23.68
C ALA A 96 50.41 -31.11 -22.47
N ASP A 97 50.70 -31.75 -21.33
CA ASP A 97 51.47 -31.33 -20.12
C ASP A 97 51.25 -29.93 -19.43
N GLY A 98 51.23 -29.83 -18.09
CA GLY A 98 51.38 -30.87 -17.07
C GLY A 98 51.45 -30.36 -15.61
N HIS A 99 51.81 -31.27 -14.69
CA HIS A 99 51.94 -31.16 -13.22
C HIS A 99 50.70 -31.42 -12.32
N GLN A 100 50.99 -31.90 -11.10
CA GLN A 100 50.08 -32.70 -10.27
C GLN A 100 49.87 -32.11 -8.86
N ALA A 101 48.64 -32.18 -8.34
CA ALA A 101 48.36 -32.59 -6.96
C ALA A 101 46.87 -32.92 -6.77
N LYS A 102 46.53 -34.09 -6.20
CA LYS A 102 45.14 -34.46 -5.91
C LYS A 102 44.63 -33.78 -4.63
N ARG A 103 43.47 -33.12 -4.69
CA ARG A 103 42.55 -32.98 -3.53
C ARG A 103 41.11 -33.24 -3.97
N ARG A 104 40.35 -33.95 -3.13
CA ARG A 104 38.90 -34.18 -3.28
C ARG A 104 38.12 -33.03 -2.63
N SER A 105 37.01 -32.62 -3.22
CA SER A 105 35.99 -31.80 -2.55
C SER A 105 35.08 -32.69 -1.69
N PRO A 106 34.74 -32.27 -0.45
CA PRO A 106 33.68 -32.89 0.37
C PRO A 106 32.36 -32.11 0.30
N GLU A 107 31.30 -32.71 0.83
CA GLU A 107 29.90 -32.25 0.81
C GLU A 107 29.56 -31.18 1.88
N PRO A 108 28.37 -30.53 1.81
CA PRO A 108 28.00 -29.46 2.74
C PRO A 108 27.73 -29.94 4.17
N SER A 109 28.17 -29.15 5.17
CA SER A 109 28.02 -29.46 6.60
C SER A 109 26.90 -28.65 7.27
N ALA A 110 26.18 -29.28 8.21
CA ALA A 110 25.10 -28.67 8.98
C ALA A 110 25.58 -27.67 10.06
N PRO A 111 24.76 -26.68 10.46
CA PRO A 111 25.13 -25.65 11.44
C PRO A 111 25.16 -26.17 12.89
N GLY A 112 26.32 -26.05 13.55
CA GLY A 112 26.52 -26.42 14.95
C GLY A 112 26.19 -25.30 15.96
N ARG A 113 25.73 -25.68 17.15
CA ARG A 113 25.39 -24.77 18.27
C ARG A 113 26.58 -23.92 18.74
N SER A 114 26.32 -22.65 19.04
CA SER A 114 27.15 -21.82 19.92
C SER A 114 26.36 -21.37 21.16
N ARG A 115 27.04 -21.21 22.30
CA ARG A 115 26.43 -21.10 23.64
C ARG A 115 25.97 -19.68 23.98
N ALA A 116 24.73 -19.53 24.44
CA ALA A 116 24.36 -18.48 25.37
C ALA A 116 24.65 -18.93 26.83
N ARG A 117 24.86 -17.99 27.75
CA ARG A 117 24.95 -18.27 29.20
C ARG A 117 23.55 -18.16 29.84
N ASN A 118 23.27 -19.02 30.81
CA ASN A 118 22.16 -18.83 31.74
C ASN A 118 22.53 -17.77 32.78
N ASP A 119 21.53 -16.99 33.21
CA ASP A 119 21.12 -16.73 34.59
C ASP A 119 19.96 -15.72 34.55
N HIS A 120 18.88 -15.80 35.34
CA HIS A 120 18.47 -16.77 36.35
C HIS A 120 16.96 -17.05 36.20
N ARG A 121 16.48 -18.23 36.62
CA ARG A 121 15.03 -18.48 36.76
C ARG A 121 14.44 -17.63 37.89
N ASN A 122 13.24 -17.11 37.68
CA ASN A 122 12.24 -16.94 38.74
C ASN A 122 10.95 -17.62 38.28
N ASP A 123 10.36 -18.43 39.15
CA ASP A 123 9.21 -19.29 38.87
C ASP A 123 8.01 -18.82 39.68
N TYR A 124 6.91 -18.47 39.02
CA TYR A 124 5.63 -18.18 39.66
C TYR A 124 4.48 -18.67 38.77
N GLY A 125 3.64 -19.53 39.34
CA GLY A 125 2.55 -20.22 38.64
C GLY A 125 1.43 -19.30 38.15
N GLY A 126 0.73 -19.76 37.11
CA GLY A 126 -0.20 -18.94 36.34
C GLY A 126 -1.48 -18.50 37.06
N ARG A 127 -2.03 -17.39 36.57
CA ARG A 127 -3.44 -16.99 36.69
C ARG A 127 -3.93 -16.55 35.29
N PRO A 128 -5.22 -16.71 34.96
CA PRO A 128 -5.73 -16.35 33.64
C PRO A 128 -5.63 -14.84 33.40
N HIS A 129 -5.15 -14.43 32.22
CA HIS A 129 -5.11 -13.03 31.84
C HIS A 129 -6.52 -12.48 31.60
N GLN A 130 -6.76 -11.25 32.05
CA GLN A 130 -8.04 -10.56 31.90
C GLN A 130 -8.15 -9.91 30.51
N ASN A 131 -9.40 -9.70 30.07
CA ASN A 131 -9.76 -9.13 28.77
C ASN A 131 -8.93 -7.89 28.41
N THR A 132 -8.33 -7.90 27.22
CA THR A 132 -7.60 -6.78 26.60
C THR A 132 -8.55 -5.73 25.98
N SER A 133 -9.64 -5.41 26.66
CA SER A 133 -10.74 -4.53 26.19
C SER A 133 -10.40 -3.03 26.07
N GLY A 134 -9.12 -2.70 25.92
CA GLY A 134 -8.59 -1.34 25.73
C GLY A 134 -7.81 -1.13 24.43
N ARG A 135 -7.80 -2.12 23.51
CA ARG A 135 -7.21 -1.99 22.17
C ARG A 135 -8.27 -1.72 21.12
N GLN A 136 -8.57 -0.44 20.88
CA GLN A 136 -9.40 0.01 19.76
C GLN A 136 -8.60 -0.12 18.45
N LEU A 137 -8.59 -1.34 17.89
CA LEU A 137 -8.02 -1.68 16.58
C LEU A 137 -9.00 -1.41 15.41
N TRP A 138 -10.22 -0.98 15.77
CA TRP A 138 -11.42 -0.98 14.94
C TRP A 138 -12.24 0.28 15.19
N THR A 139 -12.68 0.90 14.11
CA THR A 139 -13.55 2.08 14.10
C THR A 139 -14.81 1.76 13.30
N SER A 140 -15.99 1.99 13.86
CA SER A 140 -17.27 1.66 13.20
C SER A 140 -17.61 2.54 11.99
N ASP A 141 -16.72 3.47 11.63
CA ASP A 141 -16.78 4.34 10.45
C ASP A 141 -15.83 3.88 9.33
N ASP A 142 -15.31 2.64 9.40
CA ASP A 142 -14.55 1.95 8.32
C ASP A 142 -15.46 1.58 7.11
N GLY A 143 -16.47 2.40 6.82
CA GLY A 143 -17.33 2.29 5.65
C GLY A 143 -16.80 3.12 4.48
N VAL A 144 -16.88 2.59 3.26
CA VAL A 144 -16.49 3.31 2.03
C VAL A 144 -17.43 4.49 1.76
N GLN A 145 -17.11 5.65 2.34
CA GLN A 145 -17.82 6.92 2.11
C GLN A 145 -17.48 7.46 0.71
N GLN A 146 -18.51 7.86 -0.07
CA GLN A 146 -18.33 8.35 -1.43
C GLN A 146 -17.97 9.85 -1.46
N LYS A 147 -17.03 10.22 -2.35
CA LYS A 147 -16.74 11.64 -2.66
C LYS A 147 -18.01 12.34 -3.18
N SER A 148 -18.45 13.39 -2.50
CA SER A 148 -19.49 14.29 -2.97
C SER A 148 -18.94 15.20 -4.08
N GLN A 149 -19.54 15.14 -5.27
CA GLN A 149 -19.15 16.03 -6.38
C GLN A 149 -19.84 17.39 -6.25
N GLY A 150 -19.04 18.43 -5.97
CA GLY A 150 -19.47 19.83 -6.10
C GLY A 150 -19.79 20.20 -7.55
N GLN A 151 -20.71 21.15 -7.75
CA GLN A 151 -21.22 21.50 -9.08
C GLN A 151 -20.22 22.36 -9.88
N GLY A 152 -19.52 21.73 -10.83
CA GLY A 152 -18.68 22.41 -11.82
C GLY A 152 -19.49 23.01 -12.99
N ARG A 153 -19.15 24.24 -13.40
CA ARG A 153 -19.87 25.03 -14.41
C ARG A 153 -19.40 24.70 -15.83
N ALA A 154 -20.31 24.55 -16.78
CA ALA A 154 -19.98 24.15 -18.16
C ALA A 154 -19.40 25.30 -19.01
N VAL A 155 -18.46 24.96 -19.91
CA VAL A 155 -17.87 25.83 -20.95
C VAL A 155 -17.80 25.03 -22.26
N SER A 156 -17.96 25.65 -23.42
CA SER A 156 -18.18 24.95 -24.70
C SER A 156 -17.14 25.24 -25.78
N LEU A 157 -16.57 24.16 -26.35
CA LEU A 157 -15.83 24.06 -27.61
C LEU A 157 -16.08 22.64 -28.19
N GLY A 158 -15.93 22.35 -29.48
CA GLY A 158 -15.65 23.19 -30.65
C GLY A 158 -15.40 22.31 -31.89
N SER A 159 -16.23 22.41 -32.94
CA SER A 159 -16.17 21.50 -34.11
C SER A 159 -15.44 22.09 -35.33
N PRO A 160 -14.68 21.27 -36.07
CA PRO A 160 -14.43 21.47 -37.50
C PRO A 160 -15.22 20.47 -38.40
N ARG A 161 -15.02 20.57 -39.72
CA ARG A 161 -15.93 20.06 -40.78
C ARG A 161 -15.29 19.01 -41.72
N GLN A 162 -16.16 18.36 -42.51
CA GLN A 162 -15.88 17.58 -43.74
C GLN A 162 -15.04 18.39 -44.77
N GLY A 163 -14.37 17.85 -45.80
CA GLY A 163 -14.27 16.52 -46.45
C GLY A 163 -13.24 16.63 -47.61
N PRO A 164 -13.38 16.03 -48.82
CA PRO A 164 -14.35 15.00 -49.27
C PRO A 164 -13.79 13.89 -50.22
N THR A 165 -14.56 12.80 -50.35
CA THR A 165 -14.77 11.89 -51.52
C THR A 165 -13.73 11.70 -52.66
N LYS A 166 -13.54 10.43 -53.06
CA LYS A 166 -13.86 9.95 -54.43
C LYS A 166 -14.15 8.44 -54.43
N ALA A 167 -14.76 7.92 -55.49
CA ALA A 167 -15.28 6.55 -55.56
C ALA A 167 -15.03 5.89 -56.93
N ASN A 168 -15.11 4.55 -56.98
CA ASN A 168 -15.72 3.86 -58.12
C ASN A 168 -16.21 2.44 -57.78
N ARG A 169 -17.02 1.86 -58.67
CA ARG A 169 -17.77 0.59 -58.49
C ARG A 169 -17.38 -0.44 -59.59
N PRO A 170 -18.09 -1.55 -59.90
CA PRO A 170 -17.47 -2.88 -59.93
C PRO A 170 -17.57 -3.61 -61.29
N THR A 171 -16.99 -4.82 -61.38
CA THR A 171 -17.38 -5.81 -62.39
C THR A 171 -17.35 -7.23 -61.85
N GLN A 172 -18.28 -8.08 -62.32
CA GLN A 172 -18.31 -9.53 -62.10
C GLN A 172 -18.17 -10.25 -63.45
N THR A 173 -17.38 -11.32 -63.52
CA THR A 173 -17.52 -12.49 -64.44
C THR A 173 -16.35 -13.46 -64.20
N ALA A 174 -16.39 -14.76 -64.53
CA ALA A 174 -17.43 -15.80 -64.52
C ALA A 174 -16.84 -17.08 -65.18
N THR A 175 -16.94 -18.25 -64.53
CA THR A 175 -16.56 -19.59 -65.06
C THR A 175 -15.05 -19.75 -65.42
N GLN A 176 -14.44 -20.95 -65.51
CA GLN A 176 -14.97 -22.29 -65.84
C GLN A 176 -14.06 -23.40 -65.26
N GLN A 177 -14.56 -24.64 -65.12
CA GLN A 177 -13.75 -25.80 -64.69
C GLN A 177 -13.23 -26.60 -65.89
N VAL A 178 -12.07 -27.27 -65.73
CA VAL A 178 -11.60 -28.35 -66.62
C VAL A 178 -11.03 -29.48 -65.76
N ASN A 179 -11.44 -30.73 -66.03
CA ASN A 179 -10.99 -31.93 -65.32
C ASN A 179 -9.85 -32.65 -66.05
N ARG A 180 -8.88 -33.23 -65.32
CA ARG A 180 -8.36 -34.61 -65.44
C ARG A 180 -7.38 -34.93 -64.28
N PRO A 181 -7.01 -36.21 -64.00
CA PRO A 181 -7.15 -36.70 -62.62
C PRO A 181 -5.90 -37.39 -62.01
N SER A 182 -6.13 -38.01 -60.85
CA SER A 182 -5.40 -39.10 -60.18
C SER A 182 -4.00 -38.83 -59.61
N SER A 183 -3.94 -38.69 -58.29
CA SER A 183 -3.34 -39.72 -57.42
C SER A 183 -4.27 -39.98 -56.23
N ASN A 184 -4.35 -41.23 -55.77
CA ASN A 184 -4.92 -41.56 -54.46
C ASN A 184 -3.74 -41.71 -53.50
N ASP A 185 -3.80 -41.04 -52.35
CA ASP A 185 -3.03 -41.41 -51.15
C ASP A 185 -3.92 -41.12 -49.94
N ASP A 186 -4.04 -42.10 -49.05
CA ASP A 186 -4.80 -41.98 -47.80
C ASP A 186 -3.91 -41.34 -46.72
N GLU A 187 -4.19 -40.10 -46.34
CA GLU A 187 -3.65 -39.55 -45.09
C GLU A 187 -4.70 -38.78 -44.29
N SER A 188 -4.98 -39.30 -43.08
CA SER A 188 -6.00 -38.78 -42.16
C SER A 188 -5.53 -37.48 -41.48
N THR A 189 -5.47 -36.41 -42.25
CA THR A 189 -5.15 -35.06 -41.75
C THR A 189 -6.11 -34.62 -40.64
N SER A 190 -5.59 -34.52 -39.43
CA SER A 190 -6.33 -34.07 -38.24
C SER A 190 -6.93 -32.68 -38.45
N LYS A 191 -8.24 -32.63 -38.74
CA LYS A 191 -8.99 -31.38 -38.77
C LYS A 191 -8.96 -30.75 -37.37
N MET A 192 -8.17 -29.70 -37.20
CA MET A 192 -8.30 -28.80 -36.06
C MET A 192 -9.76 -28.35 -35.98
N MET A 193 -10.44 -28.72 -34.89
CA MET A 193 -11.80 -28.27 -34.65
C MET A 193 -11.77 -26.75 -34.52
N ARG A 194 -12.53 -26.05 -35.38
CA ARG A 194 -12.76 -24.62 -35.18
C ARG A 194 -13.46 -24.45 -33.84
N GLN A 195 -13.05 -23.43 -33.09
CA GLN A 195 -13.74 -22.99 -31.88
C GLN A 195 -15.25 -22.86 -32.20
N PRO A 196 -16.15 -23.41 -31.38
CA PRO A 196 -17.59 -23.34 -31.65
C PRO A 196 -18.02 -21.89 -31.84
N GLU A 197 -18.93 -21.62 -32.78
CA GLU A 197 -19.44 -20.27 -33.03
C GLU A 197 -20.24 -19.77 -31.82
N THR A 198 -19.54 -19.12 -30.89
CA THR A 198 -20.14 -18.39 -29.77
C THR A 198 -20.90 -17.20 -30.33
N ARG A 199 -22.21 -17.40 -30.55
CA ARG A 199 -23.11 -16.34 -30.99
C ARG A 199 -22.94 -15.13 -30.06
N PRO A 200 -22.52 -13.96 -30.56
CA PRO A 200 -22.25 -12.82 -29.69
C PRO A 200 -23.53 -12.42 -28.96
N ILE A 201 -23.45 -12.34 -27.63
CA ILE A 201 -24.61 -12.02 -26.79
C ILE A 201 -25.20 -10.67 -27.21
N SER A 202 -26.50 -10.67 -27.53
CA SER A 202 -27.18 -9.44 -27.93
C SER A 202 -27.33 -8.50 -26.73
N GLN A 203 -27.36 -7.20 -27.00
CA GLN A 203 -27.49 -6.19 -25.95
C GLN A 203 -28.77 -6.37 -25.12
N ASP A 204 -29.87 -6.80 -25.76
CA ASP A 204 -31.15 -7.03 -25.07
C ASP A 204 -31.13 -8.28 -24.18
N GLN A 205 -30.44 -9.36 -24.61
CA GLN A 205 -30.19 -10.53 -23.75
C GLN A 205 -29.34 -10.12 -22.53
N LEU A 206 -28.23 -9.40 -22.73
CA LEU A 206 -27.37 -8.96 -21.63
C LEU A 206 -28.11 -8.02 -20.66
N VAL A 207 -29.03 -7.18 -21.15
CA VAL A 207 -29.93 -6.36 -20.33
C VAL A 207 -30.98 -7.19 -19.59
N ALA A 208 -31.41 -8.33 -20.13
CA ALA A 208 -32.29 -9.27 -19.43
C ALA A 208 -31.55 -10.04 -18.32
N GLU A 209 -30.35 -10.56 -18.61
CA GLU A 209 -29.53 -11.28 -17.63
C GLU A 209 -29.17 -10.38 -16.43
N VAL A 210 -28.67 -9.17 -16.66
CA VAL A 210 -28.34 -8.22 -15.56
C VAL A 210 -29.57 -7.87 -14.72
N LYS A 211 -30.78 -7.84 -15.29
CA LYS A 211 -32.03 -7.67 -14.52
C LYS A 211 -32.39 -8.91 -13.70
N GLY A 212 -32.20 -10.11 -14.26
CA GLY A 212 -32.40 -11.38 -13.58
C GLY A 212 -31.48 -11.53 -12.37
N ILE A 213 -30.18 -11.36 -12.58
CA ILE A 213 -29.15 -11.41 -11.53
C ILE A 213 -29.43 -10.35 -10.47
N TYR A 214 -29.75 -9.11 -10.84
CA TYR A 214 -30.09 -8.06 -9.87
C TYR A 214 -31.30 -8.41 -8.98
N ALA A 215 -32.32 -9.07 -9.54
CA ALA A 215 -33.48 -9.53 -8.78
C ALA A 215 -33.13 -10.69 -7.82
N GLY A 216 -32.22 -11.59 -8.23
CA GLY A 216 -31.66 -12.63 -7.36
C GLY A 216 -30.84 -12.03 -6.22
N LEU A 217 -29.84 -11.21 -6.56
CA LEU A 217 -28.96 -10.47 -5.65
C LEU A 217 -29.77 -9.73 -4.57
N VAL A 218 -30.76 -8.91 -4.95
CA VAL A 218 -31.60 -8.17 -3.98
C VAL A 218 -32.39 -9.10 -3.05
N MET A 219 -32.86 -10.25 -3.54
CA MET A 219 -33.55 -11.25 -2.70
C MET A 219 -32.60 -11.88 -1.67
N VAL A 220 -31.39 -12.25 -2.08
CA VAL A 220 -30.39 -12.86 -1.19
C VAL A 220 -29.83 -11.81 -0.20
N GLU A 221 -29.57 -10.58 -0.65
CA GLU A 221 -29.11 -9.47 0.20
C GLU A 221 -30.14 -9.12 1.28
N THR A 222 -31.42 -8.99 0.90
CA THR A 222 -32.50 -8.81 1.87
C THR A 222 -32.49 -9.94 2.90
N LYS A 223 -32.19 -11.17 2.48
CA LYS A 223 -32.16 -12.32 3.39
C LYS A 223 -30.93 -12.36 4.30
N CYS A 224 -29.76 -11.95 3.83
CA CYS A 224 -28.58 -11.70 4.68
C CYS A 224 -28.93 -10.66 5.76
N ILE A 225 -29.45 -9.50 5.36
CA ILE A 225 -29.82 -8.40 6.28
C ILE A 225 -30.86 -8.84 7.32
N GLU A 226 -31.91 -9.59 6.93
CA GLU A 226 -32.89 -10.15 7.87
C GLU A 226 -32.24 -11.06 8.92
N VAL A 227 -31.33 -11.93 8.49
CA VAL A 227 -30.77 -13.00 9.34
C VAL A 227 -29.63 -12.48 10.22
N ASP A 228 -28.73 -11.65 9.69
CA ASP A 228 -27.67 -10.99 10.46
C ASP A 228 -28.27 -10.15 11.60
N ASN A 229 -29.29 -9.33 11.31
CA ASN A 229 -29.95 -8.52 12.33
C ASN A 229 -30.63 -9.39 13.39
N ALA A 230 -31.32 -10.47 12.99
CA ALA A 230 -31.93 -11.41 13.93
C ALA A 230 -30.88 -12.05 14.86
N GLN A 231 -29.77 -12.53 14.32
CA GLN A 231 -28.70 -13.16 15.10
C GLN A 231 -27.89 -12.16 15.94
N SER A 232 -27.79 -10.90 15.51
CA SER A 232 -27.14 -9.83 16.29
C SER A 232 -28.02 -9.35 17.45
N SER A 233 -29.34 -9.31 17.26
CA SER A 233 -30.31 -8.96 18.32
C SER A 233 -30.48 -10.04 19.40
N ASN A 234 -30.09 -11.28 19.12
CA ASN A 234 -30.32 -12.42 20.00
C ASN A 234 -29.22 -12.57 21.07
N THR A 235 -29.34 -11.82 22.17
CA THR A 235 -28.36 -11.77 23.27
C THR A 235 -28.40 -12.94 24.24
N ASP A 236 -29.30 -13.92 24.08
CA ASP A 236 -29.43 -15.04 25.03
C ASP A 236 -28.19 -15.94 25.05
N ALA A 237 -27.50 -16.01 26.19
CA ALA A 237 -26.25 -16.74 26.35
C ALA A 237 -26.36 -18.26 26.07
N ASN A 238 -27.59 -18.80 26.09
CA ASN A 238 -27.89 -20.20 25.75
C ASN A 238 -28.16 -20.43 24.26
N SER A 239 -28.40 -19.39 23.45
CA SER A 239 -28.69 -19.53 22.01
C SER A 239 -27.42 -19.63 21.16
N LYS A 240 -26.49 -20.52 21.55
CA LYS A 240 -25.26 -20.78 20.79
C LYS A 240 -25.62 -21.45 19.46
N LEU A 241 -25.28 -20.79 18.36
CA LEU A 241 -25.43 -21.36 17.01
C LEU A 241 -24.55 -22.60 16.88
N ASN A 242 -25.12 -23.67 16.32
CA ASN A 242 -24.40 -24.91 16.03
C ASN A 242 -23.64 -24.81 14.70
N ASN A 243 -22.77 -25.79 14.41
CA ASN A 243 -21.95 -25.77 13.19
C ASN A 243 -22.78 -25.82 11.91
N GLU A 244 -23.93 -26.52 11.88
CA GLU A 244 -24.82 -26.54 10.71
C GLU A 244 -25.43 -25.16 10.43
N GLN A 245 -25.79 -24.41 11.48
CA GLN A 245 -26.30 -23.05 11.40
C GLN A 245 -25.21 -22.08 10.91
N TRP A 246 -23.99 -22.18 11.43
CA TRP A 246 -22.86 -21.39 10.93
C TRP A 246 -22.55 -21.68 9.46
N GLN A 247 -22.52 -22.96 9.07
CA GLN A 247 -22.34 -23.36 7.67
C GLN A 247 -23.47 -22.84 6.76
N ALA A 248 -24.72 -22.83 7.24
CA ALA A 248 -25.84 -22.24 6.52
C ALA A 248 -25.73 -20.71 6.33
N LEU A 249 -25.21 -19.99 7.34
CA LEU A 249 -24.92 -18.56 7.23
C LEU A 249 -23.77 -18.28 6.25
N ILE A 250 -22.66 -19.02 6.34
CA ILE A 250 -21.54 -18.94 5.40
C ILE A 250 -22.03 -19.24 3.96
N ALA A 251 -22.88 -20.24 3.77
CA ALA A 251 -23.46 -20.57 2.47
C ALA A 251 -24.39 -19.47 1.91
N LEU A 252 -25.17 -18.80 2.78
CA LEU A 252 -26.01 -17.67 2.41
C LEU A 252 -25.16 -16.47 1.95
N HIS A 253 -24.14 -16.09 2.72
CA HIS A 253 -23.23 -15.00 2.36
C HIS A 253 -22.37 -15.34 1.13
N ARG A 254 -21.89 -16.59 1.01
CA ARG A 254 -21.26 -17.10 -0.22
C ARG A 254 -22.16 -16.87 -1.44
N THR A 255 -23.45 -17.20 -1.32
CA THR A 255 -24.41 -17.00 -2.42
C THR A 255 -24.52 -15.52 -2.79
N LEU A 256 -24.68 -14.62 -1.80
CA LEU A 256 -24.74 -13.17 -2.03
C LEU A 256 -23.48 -12.66 -2.75
N LEU A 257 -22.29 -13.12 -2.34
CA LEU A 257 -21.03 -12.72 -2.95
C LEU A 257 -20.89 -13.18 -4.40
N HIS A 258 -21.37 -14.39 -4.74
CA HIS A 258 -21.43 -14.85 -6.14
C HIS A 258 -22.45 -14.07 -6.98
N GLU A 259 -23.66 -13.83 -6.48
CA GLU A 259 -24.68 -13.04 -7.23
C GLU A 259 -24.21 -11.58 -7.46
N HIS A 260 -23.42 -11.01 -6.54
CA HIS A 260 -22.70 -9.74 -6.75
C HIS A 260 -21.64 -9.84 -7.85
N HIS A 261 -20.77 -10.85 -7.79
CA HIS A 261 -19.73 -11.09 -8.80
C HIS A 261 -20.32 -11.23 -10.20
N ASP A 262 -21.38 -12.02 -10.35
CA ASP A 262 -22.05 -12.26 -11.62
C ASP A 262 -22.73 -10.97 -12.14
N PHE A 263 -23.27 -10.13 -11.25
CA PHE A 263 -23.75 -8.79 -11.60
C PHE A 263 -22.61 -7.89 -12.10
N PHE A 264 -21.42 -7.93 -11.48
CA PHE A 264 -20.27 -7.15 -11.95
C PHE A 264 -19.79 -7.63 -13.32
N LEU A 265 -19.57 -8.93 -13.52
CA LEU A 265 -19.16 -9.48 -14.81
C LEU A 265 -20.18 -9.14 -15.91
N ALA A 266 -21.47 -9.37 -15.68
CA ALA A 266 -22.52 -9.10 -16.67
C ALA A 266 -22.70 -7.59 -16.95
N SER A 267 -22.56 -6.72 -15.94
CA SER A 267 -22.66 -5.27 -16.13
C SER A 267 -21.42 -4.64 -16.79
N GLN A 268 -20.22 -5.21 -16.59
CA GLN A 268 -18.97 -4.70 -17.17
C GLN A 268 -18.48 -5.44 -18.44
N HIS A 269 -19.17 -6.52 -18.83
CA HIS A 269 -18.93 -7.33 -20.03
C HIS A 269 -18.62 -6.47 -21.27
N PRO A 270 -17.71 -6.87 -22.20
CA PRO A 270 -17.36 -6.07 -23.38
C PRO A 270 -18.54 -5.49 -24.15
N SER A 271 -19.58 -6.30 -24.44
CA SER A 271 -20.81 -5.87 -25.12
C SER A 271 -21.78 -5.01 -24.27
N ALA A 272 -21.46 -4.73 -23.00
CA ALA A 272 -22.31 -3.93 -22.12
C ALA A 272 -22.31 -2.46 -22.54
N SER A 273 -23.51 -1.90 -22.76
CA SER A 273 -23.67 -0.48 -23.09
C SER A 273 -23.19 0.42 -21.94
N PRO A 274 -22.81 1.68 -22.22
CA PRO A 274 -22.41 2.63 -21.17
C PRO A 274 -23.49 2.88 -20.10
N ALA A 275 -24.77 2.67 -20.44
CA ALA A 275 -25.87 2.75 -19.46
C ALA A 275 -25.91 1.53 -18.53
N LEU A 276 -25.56 0.35 -19.03
CA LEU A 276 -25.51 -0.90 -18.26
C LEU A 276 -24.31 -0.93 -17.32
N ARG A 277 -23.12 -0.56 -17.83
CA ARG A 277 -21.87 -0.44 -17.05
C ARG A 277 -22.02 0.48 -15.83
N ARG A 278 -22.73 1.61 -15.99
CA ARG A 278 -23.01 2.56 -14.90
C ARG A 278 -23.97 2.05 -13.82
N LEU A 279 -24.68 0.92 -13.99
CA LEU A 279 -25.58 0.41 -12.96
C LEU A 279 -24.85 0.03 -11.67
N ALA A 280 -23.64 -0.52 -11.79
CA ALA A 280 -22.82 -0.90 -10.64
C ALA A 280 -22.51 0.30 -9.72
N SER A 281 -22.11 1.44 -10.30
CA SER A 281 -21.93 2.70 -9.57
C SER A 281 -23.27 3.28 -9.08
N LYS A 282 -24.29 3.31 -9.95
CA LYS A 282 -25.62 3.90 -9.67
C LYS A 282 -26.33 3.24 -8.48
N TYR A 283 -26.17 1.92 -8.32
CA TYR A 283 -26.76 1.17 -7.22
C TYR A 283 -25.78 0.95 -6.05
N ALA A 284 -24.60 1.59 -6.08
CA ALA A 284 -23.53 1.45 -5.09
C ALA A 284 -23.17 -0.01 -4.78
N MET A 285 -23.09 -0.87 -5.82
CA MET A 285 -22.91 -2.32 -5.66
C MET A 285 -21.65 -2.70 -4.85
N PRO A 286 -20.47 -2.05 -5.02
CA PRO A 286 -19.30 -2.38 -4.20
C PRO A 286 -19.53 -2.11 -2.71
N ALA A 287 -20.09 -0.94 -2.37
CA ALA A 287 -20.38 -0.56 -0.98
C ALA A 287 -21.50 -1.42 -0.35
N ARG A 288 -22.45 -1.92 -1.15
CA ARG A 288 -23.47 -2.90 -0.71
C ARG A 288 -22.85 -4.28 -0.47
N MET A 289 -22.02 -4.77 -1.39
CA MET A 289 -21.28 -6.03 -1.26
C MET A 289 -20.40 -6.03 -0.01
N TRP A 290 -19.68 -4.94 0.25
CA TRP A 290 -18.92 -4.76 1.48
C TRP A 290 -19.85 -4.77 2.71
N ARG A 291 -20.83 -3.87 2.78
CA ARG A 291 -21.67 -3.67 3.98
C ARG A 291 -22.52 -4.89 4.36
N HIS A 292 -23.17 -5.52 3.38
CA HIS A 292 -24.19 -6.57 3.58
C HIS A 292 -23.72 -7.98 3.18
N GLY A 293 -22.71 -8.07 2.33
CA GLY A 293 -22.08 -9.34 1.97
C GLY A 293 -21.00 -9.77 2.94
N ILE A 294 -20.15 -8.82 3.39
CA ILE A 294 -18.91 -9.11 4.12
C ILE A 294 -18.94 -8.57 5.56
N HIS A 295 -19.03 -7.25 5.73
CA HIS A 295 -18.81 -6.56 7.00
C HIS A 295 -19.85 -6.91 8.07
N SER A 296 -21.15 -6.93 7.75
CA SER A 296 -22.19 -7.29 8.72
C SER A 296 -21.99 -8.69 9.32
N PHE A 297 -21.61 -9.65 8.47
CA PHE A 297 -21.40 -11.03 8.88
C PHE A 297 -20.05 -11.23 9.58
N LEU A 298 -18.98 -10.54 9.15
CA LEU A 298 -17.71 -10.49 9.91
C LEU A 298 -17.90 -9.92 11.31
N GLU A 299 -18.73 -8.87 11.46
CA GLU A 299 -19.04 -8.32 12.78
C GLU A 299 -19.90 -9.27 13.61
N LEU A 300 -20.89 -9.95 13.04
CA LEU A 300 -21.64 -11.00 13.74
C LEU A 300 -20.72 -12.14 14.22
N LEU A 301 -19.79 -12.58 13.37
CA LEU A 301 -18.77 -13.58 13.70
C LEU A 301 -17.84 -13.06 14.81
N ARG A 302 -17.31 -11.84 14.70
CA ARG A 302 -16.41 -11.21 15.68
C ARG A 302 -17.04 -11.08 17.06
N HIS A 303 -18.31 -10.71 17.15
CA HIS A 303 -19.03 -10.60 18.43
C HIS A 303 -19.39 -11.96 19.08
N ARG A 304 -19.19 -13.10 18.37
CA ARG A 304 -19.42 -14.45 18.89
C ARG A 304 -18.12 -15.22 19.19
N LEU A 305 -16.96 -14.58 19.10
CA LEU A 305 -15.66 -15.17 19.45
C LEU A 305 -15.59 -15.57 20.94
N PRO A 306 -14.83 -16.62 21.31
CA PRO A 306 -14.04 -17.49 20.42
C PRO A 306 -14.86 -18.58 19.71
N ALA A 307 -16.15 -18.76 20.04
CA ALA A 307 -16.96 -19.88 19.55
C ALA A 307 -17.25 -19.86 18.03
N SER A 308 -16.99 -18.74 17.38
CA SER A 308 -17.12 -18.53 15.93
C SER A 308 -15.80 -18.62 15.16
N LEU A 309 -14.64 -18.88 15.81
CA LEU A 309 -13.32 -18.68 15.22
C LEU A 309 -13.12 -19.42 13.89
N GLU A 310 -13.27 -20.75 13.86
CA GLU A 310 -13.12 -21.56 12.63
C GLU A 310 -14.04 -21.08 11.49
N HIS A 311 -15.27 -20.67 11.82
CA HIS A 311 -16.25 -20.14 10.89
C HIS A 311 -15.84 -18.76 10.35
N MET A 312 -15.21 -17.94 11.18
CA MET A 312 -14.66 -16.63 10.80
C MET A 312 -13.42 -16.76 9.92
N LEU A 313 -12.50 -17.69 10.23
CA LEU A 313 -11.35 -18.02 9.37
C LEU A 313 -11.81 -18.50 7.99
N THR A 314 -12.81 -19.39 7.97
CA THR A 314 -13.43 -19.92 6.74
C THR A 314 -14.07 -18.81 5.90
N PHE A 315 -14.84 -17.90 6.53
CA PHE A 315 -15.48 -16.82 5.80
C PHE A 315 -14.48 -15.74 5.32
N LEU A 316 -13.44 -15.43 6.11
CA LEU A 316 -12.38 -14.50 5.70
C LEU A 316 -11.64 -14.99 4.46
N TYR A 317 -11.29 -16.27 4.39
CA TYR A 317 -10.68 -16.86 3.19
C TYR A 317 -11.59 -16.72 1.96
N LEU A 318 -12.88 -17.06 2.12
CA LEU A 318 -13.88 -16.97 1.06
C LEU A 318 -14.07 -15.52 0.55
N ALA A 319 -14.19 -14.56 1.46
CA ALA A 319 -14.32 -13.15 1.13
C ALA A 319 -13.05 -12.62 0.44
N TYR A 320 -11.86 -13.00 0.92
CA TYR A 320 -10.58 -12.60 0.32
C TYR A 320 -10.41 -13.17 -1.09
N SER A 321 -10.71 -14.45 -1.31
CA SER A 321 -10.71 -15.04 -2.66
C SER A 321 -11.67 -14.34 -3.61
N MET A 322 -12.86 -13.92 -3.14
CA MET A 322 -13.81 -13.18 -3.95
C MET A 322 -13.34 -11.75 -4.29
N MET A 323 -12.76 -11.03 -3.32
CA MET A 323 -12.20 -9.69 -3.56
C MET A 323 -10.99 -9.73 -4.49
N ALA A 324 -10.11 -10.74 -4.38
CA ALA A 324 -8.99 -10.95 -5.28
C ALA A 324 -9.48 -11.25 -6.72
N LEU A 325 -10.48 -12.12 -6.87
CA LEU A 325 -11.09 -12.42 -8.17
C LEU A 325 -11.73 -11.18 -8.81
N LEU A 326 -12.42 -10.33 -8.03
CA LEU A 326 -12.98 -9.07 -8.52
C LEU A 326 -11.93 -8.01 -8.85
N TYR A 327 -10.81 -7.98 -8.11
CA TYR A 327 -9.64 -7.17 -8.44
C TYR A 327 -9.02 -7.57 -9.79
N GLU A 328 -8.89 -8.88 -10.06
CA GLU A 328 -8.35 -9.40 -11.33
C GLU A 328 -9.33 -9.23 -12.52
N THR A 329 -10.64 -9.43 -12.30
CA THR A 329 -11.64 -9.52 -13.39
C THR A 329 -12.48 -8.25 -13.60
N VAL A 330 -12.56 -7.35 -12.61
CA VAL A 330 -13.40 -6.14 -12.65
C VAL A 330 -12.61 -4.90 -12.21
N PRO A 331 -11.61 -4.46 -13.00
CA PRO A 331 -10.76 -3.31 -12.67
C PRO A 331 -11.50 -1.96 -12.65
N ALA A 332 -12.77 -1.91 -13.09
CA ALA A 332 -13.61 -0.72 -13.02
C ALA A 332 -13.87 -0.19 -11.59
N PHE A 333 -13.56 -0.99 -10.56
CA PHE A 333 -13.65 -0.65 -9.14
C PHE A 333 -12.38 -1.02 -8.35
N GLU A 334 -11.22 -1.12 -9.03
CA GLU A 334 -9.95 -1.63 -8.48
C GLU A 334 -9.59 -1.00 -7.12
N ASP A 335 -9.68 0.33 -6.99
CA ASP A 335 -9.39 1.06 -5.76
C ASP A 335 -10.23 0.55 -4.57
N THR A 336 -11.50 0.23 -4.80
CA THR A 336 -12.38 -0.31 -3.75
C THR A 336 -12.01 -1.75 -3.39
N TRP A 337 -11.60 -2.57 -4.37
CA TRP A 337 -11.18 -3.94 -4.12
C TRP A 337 -9.85 -4.01 -3.35
N ILE A 338 -8.89 -3.14 -3.70
CA ILE A 338 -7.63 -2.95 -2.97
C ILE A 338 -7.91 -2.63 -1.49
N GLU A 339 -8.79 -1.66 -1.20
CA GLU A 339 -9.14 -1.31 0.17
C GLU A 339 -9.82 -2.46 0.94
N CYS A 340 -10.80 -3.15 0.33
CA CYS A 340 -11.45 -4.30 0.94
C CYS A 340 -10.48 -5.46 1.23
N LEU A 341 -9.44 -5.65 0.40
CA LEU A 341 -8.38 -6.63 0.63
C LEU A 341 -7.45 -6.22 1.80
N GLY A 342 -7.17 -4.93 1.94
CA GLY A 342 -6.48 -4.36 3.11
C GLY A 342 -7.27 -4.56 4.41
N ASP A 343 -8.58 -4.26 4.40
CA ASP A 343 -9.49 -4.43 5.53
C ASP A 343 -9.62 -5.92 5.94
N LEU A 344 -9.81 -6.84 4.98
CA LEU A 344 -9.83 -8.27 5.23
C LEU A 344 -8.51 -8.78 5.83
N GLY A 345 -7.38 -8.22 5.38
CA GLY A 345 -6.07 -8.48 5.98
C GLY A 345 -5.97 -8.03 7.44
N ARG A 346 -6.49 -6.84 7.79
CA ARG A 346 -6.62 -6.41 9.20
C ARG A 346 -7.50 -7.35 10.01
N TYR A 347 -8.62 -7.82 9.45
CA TYR A 347 -9.56 -8.68 10.17
C TYR A 347 -8.91 -10.01 10.56
N ARG A 348 -8.13 -10.63 9.66
CA ARG A 348 -7.36 -11.83 9.98
C ARG A 348 -6.21 -11.54 10.96
N MET A 349 -5.43 -10.49 10.73
CA MET A 349 -4.36 -10.04 11.65
C MET A 349 -4.86 -9.81 13.09
N ALA A 350 -6.11 -9.39 13.28
CA ALA A 350 -6.64 -9.05 14.60
C ALA A 350 -7.26 -10.23 15.38
N ILE A 351 -7.50 -11.38 14.75
CA ILE A 351 -8.02 -12.58 15.42
C ILE A 351 -6.93 -13.62 15.72
N GLU A 352 -5.78 -13.55 15.04
CA GLU A 352 -4.56 -14.27 15.42
C GLU A 352 -3.86 -13.60 16.61
N ASP A 353 -4.29 -13.94 17.82
CA ASP A 353 -3.59 -13.59 19.06
C ASP A 353 -2.57 -14.66 19.51
N ASP A 354 -2.70 -15.93 19.08
CA ASP A 354 -1.84 -17.04 19.51
C ASP A 354 -0.60 -17.28 18.62
N ASP A 355 -0.70 -17.16 17.29
CA ASP A 355 0.45 -17.30 16.37
C ASP A 355 0.96 -15.94 15.86
N ILE A 356 2.15 -15.58 16.33
CA ILE A 356 2.85 -14.33 15.98
C ILE A 356 3.22 -14.30 14.48
N ARG A 357 3.54 -15.45 13.86
CA ARG A 357 3.98 -15.52 12.46
C ARG A 357 2.82 -15.27 11.50
N ASP A 358 1.68 -15.92 11.71
CA ASP A 358 0.48 -15.66 10.91
C ASP A 358 0.03 -14.20 11.09
N ARG A 359 0.11 -13.67 12.32
CA ARG A 359 -0.14 -12.24 12.58
C ARG A 359 0.80 -11.33 11.78
N GLU A 360 2.10 -11.60 11.76
CA GLU A 360 3.09 -10.85 10.98
C GLU A 360 2.82 -10.94 9.47
N VAL A 361 2.49 -12.13 8.95
CA VAL A 361 2.10 -12.35 7.55
C VAL A 361 0.88 -11.52 7.18
N TRP A 362 -0.20 -11.57 7.95
CA TRP A 362 -1.42 -10.81 7.67
C TRP A 362 -1.27 -9.29 7.90
N THR A 363 -0.38 -8.87 8.80
CA THR A 363 0.07 -7.47 8.89
C THR A 363 0.76 -7.05 7.58
N GLY A 364 1.63 -7.90 7.02
CA GLY A 364 2.31 -7.67 5.73
C GLY A 364 1.35 -7.58 4.55
N VAL A 365 0.44 -8.56 4.41
CA VAL A 365 -0.60 -8.58 3.36
C VAL A 365 -1.47 -7.31 3.43
N SER A 366 -1.93 -6.95 4.62
CA SER A 366 -2.74 -5.74 4.80
C SER A 366 -1.96 -4.47 4.47
N ARG A 367 -0.69 -4.37 4.90
CA ARG A 367 0.19 -3.23 4.59
C ARG A 367 0.41 -3.06 3.10
N HIS A 368 0.67 -4.15 2.37
CA HIS A 368 0.84 -4.13 0.91
C HIS A 368 -0.38 -3.49 0.21
N TRP A 369 -1.59 -3.94 0.56
CA TRP A 369 -2.82 -3.40 -0.03
C TRP A 369 -3.04 -1.91 0.30
N TYR A 370 -2.80 -1.45 1.53
CA TYR A 370 -2.94 -0.03 1.84
C TYR A 370 -1.81 0.85 1.31
N SER A 371 -0.57 0.35 1.17
CA SER A 371 0.50 1.07 0.46
C SER A 371 0.04 1.35 -0.98
N LYS A 372 -0.39 0.31 -1.69
CA LYS A 372 -0.91 0.40 -3.05
C LYS A 372 -2.14 1.30 -3.16
N ALA A 373 -3.07 1.25 -2.20
CA ALA A 373 -4.20 2.19 -2.13
C ALA A 373 -3.71 3.64 -2.01
N SER A 374 -2.73 3.88 -1.14
CA SER A 374 -2.18 5.22 -0.89
C SER A 374 -1.38 5.77 -2.07
N ASP A 375 -0.77 4.91 -2.89
CA ASP A 375 -0.13 5.34 -4.14
C ASP A 375 -1.11 5.65 -5.27
N LYS A 376 -2.34 5.12 -5.23
CA LYS A 376 -3.43 5.55 -6.12
C LYS A 376 -4.14 6.80 -5.62
N SER A 377 -4.34 6.92 -4.30
CA SER A 377 -5.04 8.02 -3.64
C SER A 377 -4.21 8.70 -2.54
N PRO A 378 -3.08 9.35 -2.87
CA PRO A 378 -2.13 9.88 -1.88
C PRO A 378 -2.65 11.08 -1.08
N THR A 379 -3.78 11.67 -1.48
CA THR A 379 -4.44 12.75 -0.73
C THR A 379 -5.41 12.25 0.35
N THR A 380 -5.64 10.93 0.46
CA THR A 380 -6.65 10.33 1.35
C THR A 380 -6.06 9.88 2.69
N GLY A 381 -6.31 10.64 3.76
CA GLY A 381 -5.74 10.42 5.09
C GLY A 381 -6.04 9.04 5.71
N ARG A 382 -7.24 8.49 5.47
CA ARG A 382 -7.69 7.21 6.05
C ARG A 382 -6.77 6.03 5.71
N LEU A 383 -6.13 6.07 4.53
CA LEU A 383 -5.19 5.03 4.10
C LEU A 383 -3.92 5.07 4.96
N TYR A 384 -3.42 6.26 5.28
CA TYR A 384 -2.30 6.45 6.19
C TYR A 384 -2.66 6.14 7.65
N HIS A 385 -3.89 6.41 8.09
CA HIS A 385 -4.38 5.94 9.40
C HIS A 385 -4.30 4.41 9.53
N HIS A 386 -4.73 3.67 8.50
CA HIS A 386 -4.66 2.20 8.50
C HIS A 386 -3.20 1.71 8.45
N LEU A 387 -2.34 2.35 7.66
CA LEU A 387 -0.88 2.09 7.66
C LEU A 387 -0.23 2.38 9.03
N ALA A 388 -0.70 3.39 9.77
CA ALA A 388 -0.23 3.66 11.12
C ALA A 388 -0.53 2.50 12.08
N ILE A 389 -1.75 1.96 12.06
CA ILE A 389 -2.12 0.78 12.87
C ILE A 389 -1.21 -0.41 12.56
N LEU A 390 -0.85 -0.59 11.27
CA LEU A 390 0.00 -1.66 10.74
C LEU A 390 1.52 -1.41 10.89
N ALA A 391 1.94 -0.22 11.29
CA ALA A 391 3.34 0.11 11.54
C ALA A 391 3.86 -0.40 12.90
N ARG A 392 2.98 -0.98 13.74
CA ARG A 392 3.37 -1.58 15.02
C ARG A 392 4.39 -2.72 14.83
N PRO A 393 5.47 -2.79 15.65
CA PRO A 393 5.74 -2.00 16.85
C PRO A 393 6.50 -0.67 16.64
N ASN A 394 6.86 -0.29 15.40
CA ASN A 394 7.64 0.91 15.11
C ASN A 394 6.86 2.20 15.51
N ALA A 395 7.30 2.88 16.57
CA ALA A 395 6.62 4.04 17.12
C ALA A 395 6.82 5.31 16.27
N LEU A 396 8.01 5.48 15.68
CA LEU A 396 8.30 6.59 14.78
C LEU A 396 7.47 6.52 13.49
N GLN A 397 7.37 5.33 12.89
CA GLN A 397 6.57 5.13 11.68
C GLN A 397 5.06 5.21 11.95
N GLN A 398 4.59 4.77 13.13
CA GLN A 398 3.23 5.06 13.61
C GLN A 398 2.98 6.57 13.67
N LEU A 399 3.87 7.35 14.28
CA LEU A 399 3.75 8.81 14.41
C LEU A 399 3.73 9.50 13.03
N TYR A 400 4.65 9.14 12.13
CA TYR A 400 4.66 9.64 10.75
C TYR A 400 3.32 9.36 10.04
N TYR A 401 2.83 8.11 10.06
CA TYR A 401 1.60 7.78 9.35
C TYR A 401 0.35 8.44 9.96
N TYR A 402 0.23 8.53 11.29
CA TYR A 402 -0.89 9.25 11.92
C TYR A 402 -0.83 10.77 11.68
N THR A 403 0.36 11.38 11.64
CA THR A 403 0.48 12.82 11.35
C THR A 403 0.27 13.11 9.87
N LYS A 404 0.78 12.27 8.96
CA LYS A 404 0.45 12.32 7.52
C LYS A 404 -1.07 12.17 7.30
N SER A 405 -1.73 11.24 8.00
CA SER A 405 -3.20 11.07 7.96
C SER A 405 -4.00 12.34 8.30
N LEU A 406 -3.39 13.34 8.94
CA LEU A 406 -4.01 14.63 9.28
C LEU A 406 -3.53 15.79 8.40
N CYS A 407 -2.44 15.63 7.64
CA CYS A 407 -1.77 16.70 6.88
C CYS A 407 -1.77 16.48 5.35
N VAL A 408 -2.69 15.64 4.85
CA VAL A 408 -3.02 15.49 3.42
C VAL A 408 -4.36 16.19 3.09
N PRO A 409 -4.64 16.60 1.84
CA PRO A 409 -5.83 17.38 1.48
C PRO A 409 -7.20 16.79 1.85
N ILE A 410 -7.31 15.47 2.06
CA ILE A 410 -8.51 14.82 2.59
C ILE A 410 -8.14 14.16 3.94
N PRO A 411 -8.03 14.93 5.03
CA PRO A 411 -7.56 14.43 6.32
C PRO A 411 -8.59 13.50 6.98
N PHE A 412 -8.12 12.53 7.76
CA PHE A 412 -8.98 11.59 8.47
C PHE A 412 -9.03 11.92 9.97
N SER A 413 -10.04 12.68 10.39
CA SER A 413 -10.15 13.27 11.73
C SER A 413 -10.09 12.25 12.88
N SER A 414 -10.61 11.04 12.69
CA SER A 414 -10.58 9.97 13.70
C SER A 414 -9.17 9.52 14.06
N ALA A 415 -8.16 9.80 13.22
CA ALA A 415 -6.76 9.60 13.59
C ALA A 415 -6.33 10.43 14.81
N ARG A 416 -7.02 11.53 15.14
CA ARG A 416 -6.77 12.32 16.36
C ARG A 416 -7.12 11.55 17.64
N GLU A 417 -8.04 10.59 17.59
CA GLU A 417 -8.33 9.67 18.68
C GLU A 417 -7.37 8.47 18.64
N SER A 418 -7.22 7.83 17.48
CA SER A 418 -6.37 6.64 17.31
C SER A 418 -4.91 6.85 17.70
N ILE A 419 -4.33 8.03 17.42
CA ILE A 419 -2.95 8.39 17.79
C ILE A 419 -2.74 8.42 19.32
N MET A 420 -3.78 8.61 20.12
CA MET A 420 -3.67 8.55 21.59
C MET A 420 -3.24 7.16 22.06
N THR A 421 -3.53 6.09 21.30
CA THR A 421 -3.04 4.73 21.60
C THR A 421 -1.52 4.56 21.43
N LEU A 422 -0.84 5.53 20.79
CA LEU A 422 0.62 5.67 20.76
C LEU A 422 1.13 6.62 21.87
N PHE A 423 0.39 7.70 22.13
CA PHE A 423 0.80 8.77 23.04
C PHE A 423 0.57 8.48 24.53
N ASP A 424 -0.58 7.92 24.92
CA ASP A 424 -0.87 7.69 26.35
C ASP A 424 0.18 6.79 27.04
N PRO A 425 0.78 5.75 26.42
CA PRO A 425 1.90 5.03 27.01
C PRO A 425 3.12 5.91 27.32
N VAL A 426 3.55 6.78 26.39
CA VAL A 426 4.75 7.61 26.60
C VAL A 426 4.48 8.77 27.57
N LEU A 427 3.27 9.32 27.59
CA LEU A 427 2.82 10.33 28.56
C LEU A 427 2.73 9.77 29.98
N ASN A 428 2.30 8.51 30.14
CA ASN A 428 2.24 7.83 31.45
C ASN A 428 3.56 7.13 31.84
N ASN A 429 4.70 7.56 31.29
CA ASN A 429 6.04 6.99 31.56
C ASN A 429 6.19 5.47 31.29
N ASN A 430 5.29 4.86 30.53
CA ASN A 430 5.31 3.44 30.16
C ASN A 430 6.04 3.23 28.82
N THR A 431 7.35 3.47 28.81
CA THR A 431 8.21 3.49 27.61
C THR A 431 8.94 2.17 27.35
N ALA A 432 8.71 1.13 28.15
CA ALA A 432 9.51 -0.11 28.25
C ALA A 432 9.56 -1.02 27.00
N ARG A 433 9.05 -0.58 25.84
CA ARG A 433 9.11 -1.28 24.55
C ARG A 433 9.72 -0.44 23.42
N LEU A 434 10.18 0.77 23.70
CA LEU A 434 10.73 1.72 22.74
C LEU A 434 12.22 1.96 22.98
N ALA A 435 12.96 2.38 21.95
CA ALA A 435 14.29 2.96 22.19
C ALA A 435 14.14 4.30 22.92
N PRO A 436 15.06 4.70 23.82
CA PRO A 436 14.89 5.93 24.62
C PRO A 436 14.77 7.20 23.76
N VAL A 437 15.50 7.28 22.64
CA VAL A 437 15.38 8.37 21.66
C VAL A 437 14.01 8.42 20.97
N ASP A 438 13.46 7.27 20.57
CA ASP A 438 12.10 7.19 19.98
C ASP A 438 11.04 7.58 21.02
N ALA A 439 11.22 7.15 22.27
CA ALA A 439 10.31 7.46 23.37
C ALA A 439 10.30 8.95 23.69
N ALA A 440 11.46 9.60 23.73
CA ALA A 440 11.60 11.04 23.92
C ALA A 440 10.96 11.83 22.75
N TYR A 441 11.25 11.41 21.51
CA TYR A 441 10.67 12.02 20.30
C TYR A 441 9.14 11.94 20.26
N VAL A 442 8.59 10.74 20.46
CA VAL A 442 7.14 10.51 20.45
C VAL A 442 6.46 11.18 21.65
N ARG A 443 7.15 11.33 22.79
CA ARG A 443 6.64 12.10 23.95
C ARG A 443 6.57 13.60 23.65
N ALA A 444 7.61 14.20 23.06
CA ALA A 444 7.57 15.62 22.69
C ALA A 444 6.39 15.90 21.73
N HIS A 445 6.19 15.06 20.71
CA HIS A 445 5.01 15.14 19.86
C HIS A 445 3.69 14.88 20.61
N ALA A 446 3.63 13.95 21.57
CA ALA A 446 2.44 13.70 22.38
C ALA A 446 2.01 14.92 23.21
N ILE A 447 2.98 15.63 23.79
CA ILE A 447 2.75 16.83 24.61
C ILE A 447 2.29 18.00 23.73
N LEU A 448 2.97 18.23 22.59
CA LEU A 448 2.58 19.25 21.60
C LEU A 448 1.20 18.97 20.98
N PHE A 449 0.85 17.71 20.72
CA PHE A 449 -0.42 17.32 20.11
C PHE A 449 -1.60 17.39 21.08
N SER A 450 -1.43 16.91 22.30
CA SER A 450 -2.53 16.72 23.27
C SER A 450 -2.71 17.87 24.26
N GLY A 451 -1.75 18.79 24.35
CA GLY A 451 -1.73 19.85 25.37
C GLY A 451 -1.37 19.36 26.78
N LYS A 452 -1.31 18.04 27.02
CA LYS A 452 -1.04 17.44 28.34
C LYS A 452 0.46 17.45 28.68
N SER A 453 0.79 17.52 29.97
CA SER A 453 2.16 17.34 30.50
C SER A 453 3.20 18.33 29.95
N GLN A 454 2.86 19.60 29.77
CA GLN A 454 3.80 20.65 29.28
C GLN A 454 5.04 20.79 30.16
N ASP A 455 4.93 20.49 31.45
CA ASP A 455 6.03 20.40 32.42
C ASP A 455 7.16 19.44 32.02
N GLN A 456 6.85 18.43 31.19
CA GLN A 456 7.81 17.43 30.70
C GLN A 456 8.27 17.70 29.26
N LEU A 457 7.82 18.79 28.61
CA LEU A 457 8.16 19.03 27.20
C LEU A 457 9.66 19.25 27.01
N GLU A 458 10.25 20.16 27.78
CA GLU A 458 11.66 20.52 27.64
C GLU A 458 12.59 19.33 27.93
N GLU A 459 12.33 18.58 29.01
CA GLU A 459 13.04 17.33 29.33
C GLU A 459 12.98 16.33 28.15
N SER A 460 11.81 16.21 27.51
CA SER A 460 11.61 15.32 26.35
C SER A 460 12.39 15.79 25.12
N VAL A 461 12.44 17.10 24.89
CA VAL A 461 13.17 17.70 23.77
C VAL A 461 14.68 17.60 24.00
N GLU A 462 15.20 17.99 25.16
CA GLU A 462 16.62 17.85 25.52
C GLU A 462 17.08 16.39 25.40
N SER A 463 16.33 15.45 26.02
CA SER A 463 16.63 14.02 25.97
C SER A 463 16.69 13.47 24.54
N PHE A 464 15.85 13.95 23.63
CA PHE A 464 15.92 13.60 22.21
C PHE A 464 17.13 14.23 21.51
N ILE A 465 17.33 15.55 21.65
CA ILE A 465 18.37 16.31 20.93
C ILE A 465 19.79 15.89 21.33
N ASP A 466 20.01 15.52 22.59
CA ASP A 466 21.30 14.98 23.05
C ASP A 466 21.58 13.61 22.40
N GLN A 467 20.61 12.69 22.45
CA GLN A 467 20.76 11.34 21.91
C GLN A 467 20.83 11.28 20.38
N LEU A 468 20.16 12.20 19.68
CA LEU A 468 19.94 12.20 18.23
C LEU A 468 21.22 12.00 17.41
N ASP A 469 22.28 12.72 17.73
CA ASP A 469 23.56 12.67 17.01
C ASP A 469 24.23 11.28 17.11
N SER A 470 24.18 10.68 18.31
CA SER A 470 24.65 9.30 18.54
C SER A 470 23.77 8.26 17.86
N HIS A 471 22.46 8.53 17.73
CA HIS A 471 21.52 7.64 17.05
C HIS A 471 21.77 7.60 15.53
N ILE A 472 22.01 8.76 14.91
CA ILE A 472 22.41 8.88 13.51
C ILE A 472 23.70 8.07 13.25
N GLY A 473 24.74 8.29 14.07
CA GLY A 473 26.02 7.60 13.92
C GLY A 473 25.96 6.09 14.15
N ARG A 474 25.13 5.60 15.07
CA ARG A 474 25.01 4.17 15.43
C ARG A 474 24.15 3.35 14.46
N SER A 475 23.33 3.96 13.61
CA SER A 475 22.43 3.23 12.71
C SER A 475 22.19 3.92 11.36
N PRO A 476 23.24 4.30 10.62
CA PRO A 476 23.16 5.13 9.41
C PRO A 476 22.13 4.62 8.37
N LYS A 477 22.12 3.31 8.08
CA LYS A 477 21.16 2.72 7.12
C LYS A 477 19.70 2.81 7.56
N ARG A 478 19.41 2.72 8.87
CA ARG A 478 18.04 2.92 9.40
C ARG A 478 17.69 4.39 9.52
N TRP A 479 18.69 5.25 9.73
CA TRP A 479 18.51 6.69 9.78
C TRP A 479 18.04 7.28 8.45
N LEU A 480 18.32 6.65 7.30
CA LEU A 480 17.80 7.08 6.00
C LEU A 480 16.25 7.12 6.01
N GLU A 481 15.60 6.05 6.49
CA GLU A 481 14.14 5.98 6.69
C GLU A 481 13.67 6.85 7.88
N SER A 482 14.29 6.70 9.05
CA SER A 482 13.91 7.46 10.25
C SER A 482 14.02 8.97 10.06
N GLY A 483 14.99 9.43 9.27
CA GLY A 483 15.25 10.84 9.01
C GLY A 483 14.11 11.52 8.27
N TYR A 484 13.59 10.93 7.19
CA TYR A 484 12.42 11.53 6.52
C TYR A 484 11.13 11.38 7.35
N HIS A 485 10.97 10.29 8.12
CA HIS A 485 9.85 10.17 9.06
C HIS A 485 9.85 11.28 10.13
N ILE A 486 11.02 11.62 10.69
CA ILE A 486 11.17 12.72 11.66
C ILE A 486 10.96 14.07 10.97
N ALA A 487 11.55 14.30 9.80
CA ALA A 487 11.37 15.55 9.05
C ALA A 487 9.89 15.81 8.71
N ILE A 488 9.18 14.81 8.20
CA ILE A 488 7.75 14.91 7.90
C ILE A 488 6.93 15.11 9.17
N SER A 489 7.22 14.40 10.26
CA SER A 489 6.49 14.55 11.53
C SER A 489 6.69 15.94 12.16
N GLN A 490 7.89 16.52 12.05
CA GLN A 490 8.15 17.92 12.44
C GLN A 490 7.39 18.90 11.53
N SER A 491 7.43 18.73 10.21
CA SER A 491 6.65 19.54 9.26
C SER A 491 5.14 19.50 9.57
N CYS A 492 4.60 18.32 9.88
CA CYS A 492 3.22 18.15 10.32
C CYS A 492 2.92 18.86 11.65
N SER A 493 3.87 18.87 12.60
CA SER A 493 3.75 19.57 13.89
C SER A 493 3.68 21.10 13.71
N LEU A 494 4.52 21.66 12.83
CA LEU A 494 4.48 23.09 12.48
C LEU A 494 3.13 23.50 11.86
N LEU A 495 2.50 22.60 11.09
CA LEU A 495 1.13 22.75 10.56
C LEU A 495 0.01 22.50 11.61
N GLY A 496 0.35 22.39 12.90
CA GLY A 496 -0.61 22.10 13.97
C GLY A 496 -1.30 20.75 13.81
N TYR A 497 -0.62 19.79 13.16
CA TYR A 497 -1.17 18.51 12.73
C TYR A 497 -2.44 18.68 11.88
N GLY A 498 -2.39 19.59 10.89
CA GLY A 498 -3.50 19.86 9.97
C GLY A 498 -4.70 20.55 10.63
N ALA A 499 -4.47 21.37 11.66
CA ALA A 499 -5.54 22.15 12.29
C ALA A 499 -5.80 23.44 11.49
N GLU A 500 -7.04 23.67 11.05
CA GLU A 500 -7.45 24.88 10.31
C GLU A 500 -7.19 26.20 11.07
N SER A 501 -7.02 26.15 12.39
CA SER A 501 -6.67 27.29 13.24
C SER A 501 -5.18 27.68 13.18
N ASN A 502 -4.30 26.76 12.77
CA ASN A 502 -2.84 26.94 12.77
C ASN A 502 -2.40 28.07 11.82
N VAL A 503 -1.38 28.83 12.23
CA VAL A 503 -0.93 30.03 11.49
C VAL A 503 -0.44 29.72 10.08
N LEU A 504 0.30 28.63 9.87
CA LEU A 504 0.81 28.23 8.56
C LEU A 504 -0.32 27.70 7.67
N MET A 505 -1.20 26.85 8.21
CA MET A 505 -2.40 26.36 7.49
C MET A 505 -3.27 27.54 7.00
N ARG A 506 -3.46 28.56 7.83
CA ARG A 506 -4.21 29.79 7.49
C ARG A 506 -3.48 30.73 6.53
N ALA A 507 -2.14 30.69 6.49
CA ALA A 507 -1.33 31.44 5.54
C ALA A 507 -1.34 30.77 4.14
N MET A 508 -1.13 29.45 4.08
CA MET A 508 -1.17 28.64 2.86
C MET A 508 -2.54 28.64 2.19
N SER A 509 -3.62 28.69 2.98
CA SER A 509 -5.00 28.70 2.46
C SER A 509 -5.37 29.97 1.67
N LYS A 510 -4.52 31.01 1.68
CA LYS A 510 -4.73 32.25 0.91
C LYS A 510 -3.87 32.21 -0.34
N LYS A 511 -4.50 32.27 -1.52
CA LYS A 511 -3.77 32.30 -2.79
C LYS A 511 -2.93 33.59 -2.93
N PRO A 512 -1.69 33.52 -3.46
CA PRO A 512 -0.88 34.72 -3.71
C PRO A 512 -1.56 35.78 -4.59
N GLU A 513 -2.40 35.34 -5.55
CA GLU A 513 -3.05 36.20 -6.55
C GLU A 513 -4.14 37.13 -6.00
N GLU A 514 -4.68 36.90 -4.79
CA GLU A 514 -5.70 37.77 -4.17
C GLU A 514 -5.09 38.98 -3.41
N THR A 515 -3.87 39.39 -3.76
CA THR A 515 -3.19 40.56 -3.17
C THR A 515 -3.31 41.85 -3.99
N ASP A 516 -4.07 41.83 -5.09
CA ASP A 516 -4.22 42.98 -5.99
C ASP A 516 -5.29 43.99 -5.50
N VAL A 517 -4.83 44.98 -4.73
CA VAL A 517 -5.46 46.29 -4.45
C VAL A 517 -6.95 46.29 -4.03
N THR A 518 -7.23 45.87 -2.80
CA THR A 518 -8.41 46.37 -2.06
C THR A 518 -8.05 47.58 -1.21
N MET A 519 -8.41 48.79 -1.67
CA MET A 519 -8.44 49.98 -0.81
C MET A 519 -9.68 49.92 0.11
N ASP A 520 -9.61 49.10 1.16
CA ASP A 520 -10.52 49.23 2.30
C ASP A 520 -9.82 48.89 3.62
N GLY A 521 -10.14 49.62 4.68
CA GLY A 521 -9.33 49.76 5.89
C GLY A 521 -9.29 48.57 6.85
N ASN A 522 -9.78 47.40 6.45
CA ASN A 522 -9.73 46.19 7.25
C ASN A 522 -8.33 45.56 7.19
N THR A 523 -7.42 46.03 8.05
CA THR A 523 -6.17 45.35 8.37
C THR A 523 -6.48 43.91 8.75
N ILE A 524 -6.17 42.96 7.85
CA ILE A 524 -6.45 41.54 8.05
C ILE A 524 -5.73 41.11 9.32
N SER A 525 -6.47 40.57 10.30
CA SER A 525 -5.84 40.02 11.51
C SER A 525 -4.88 38.90 11.10
N GLU A 526 -3.60 39.21 11.14
CA GLU A 526 -2.54 38.21 11.16
C GLU A 526 -2.85 37.22 12.27
N ALA A 527 -2.68 35.93 11.98
CA ALA A 527 -2.91 34.89 12.97
C ALA A 527 -1.73 34.92 13.94
N THR A 528 -1.90 35.54 15.11
CA THR A 528 -0.83 35.58 16.12
C THR A 528 -0.44 34.15 16.50
N PRO A 529 0.83 33.74 16.37
CA PRO A 529 1.25 32.39 16.73
C PRO A 529 0.97 32.10 18.20
N ASP A 530 0.24 31.03 18.45
CA ASP A 530 -0.02 30.51 19.78
C ASP A 530 1.26 29.94 20.43
N GLU A 531 1.15 29.51 21.68
CA GLU A 531 2.26 28.96 22.45
C GLU A 531 2.70 27.60 21.91
N THR A 532 1.75 26.74 21.51
CA THR A 532 2.02 25.42 20.95
C THR A 532 2.81 25.49 19.64
N PHE A 533 2.49 26.45 18.76
CA PHE A 533 3.27 26.69 17.54
C PHE A 533 4.71 27.13 17.84
N LYS A 534 4.92 28.00 18.83
CA LYS A 534 6.26 28.46 19.23
C LYS A 534 7.12 27.32 19.80
N LEU A 535 6.51 26.47 20.62
CA LEU A 535 7.15 25.28 21.18
C LEU A 535 7.46 24.23 20.09
N ALA A 536 6.56 24.04 19.12
CA ALA A 536 6.81 23.21 17.95
C ALA A 536 7.93 23.77 17.05
N LEU A 537 8.01 25.09 16.91
CA LEU A 537 9.05 25.78 16.14
C LEU A 537 10.43 25.66 16.79
N ASP A 538 10.55 25.85 18.11
CA ASP A 538 11.80 25.61 18.84
C ASP A 538 12.27 24.16 18.67
N PHE A 539 11.37 23.19 18.91
CA PHE A 539 11.67 21.77 18.76
C PHE A 539 12.12 21.40 17.32
N ALA A 540 11.42 21.92 16.31
CA ALA A 540 11.79 21.76 14.91
C ALA A 540 13.16 22.40 14.62
N THR A 541 13.40 23.65 15.02
CA THR A 541 14.66 24.37 14.82
C THR A 541 15.84 23.66 15.49
N ARG A 542 15.68 23.17 16.73
CA ARG A 542 16.71 22.39 17.44
C ARG A 542 17.00 21.08 16.71
N THR A 543 15.96 20.36 16.28
CA THR A 543 16.09 19.11 15.51
C THR A 543 16.82 19.35 14.17
N ILE A 544 16.37 20.32 13.38
CA ILE A 544 16.94 20.69 12.08
C ILE A 544 18.41 21.11 12.24
N SER A 545 18.70 21.95 13.24
CA SER A 545 20.09 22.39 13.53
C SER A 545 20.98 21.21 13.89
N ARG A 546 20.53 20.31 14.79
CA ARG A 546 21.30 19.14 15.23
C ARG A 546 21.62 18.18 14.08
N VAL A 547 20.71 18.00 13.12
CA VAL A 547 20.97 17.21 11.91
C VAL A 547 21.90 17.95 10.94
N LEU A 548 21.67 19.25 10.67
CA LEU A 548 22.51 20.04 9.76
C LEU A 548 23.95 20.20 10.27
N TYR A 549 24.20 20.16 11.58
CA TYR A 549 25.55 20.15 12.16
C TYR A 549 26.42 18.97 11.69
N ARG A 550 25.80 17.87 11.22
CA ARG A 550 26.50 16.73 10.60
C ARG A 550 26.74 16.96 9.09
N TRP A 551 27.12 18.17 8.70
CA TRP A 551 27.30 18.50 7.29
C TRP A 551 28.37 17.60 6.62
N GLY A 552 28.00 17.03 5.47
CA GLY A 552 28.79 16.00 4.78
C GLY A 552 28.49 14.55 5.18
N ASP A 553 27.68 14.30 6.21
CA ASP A 553 27.14 12.96 6.51
C ASP A 553 25.97 12.64 5.55
N THR A 554 26.23 11.78 4.56
CA THR A 554 25.25 11.43 3.51
C THR A 554 23.98 10.77 4.06
N ASN A 555 24.01 10.21 5.27
CA ASN A 555 22.83 9.61 5.88
C ASN A 555 21.79 10.66 6.30
N THR A 556 22.20 11.92 6.48
CA THR A 556 21.28 13.02 6.83
C THR A 556 20.47 13.55 5.64
N LEU A 557 20.84 13.20 4.41
CA LEU A 557 20.28 13.80 3.20
C LEU A 557 18.75 13.59 3.03
N PRO A 558 18.12 12.45 3.39
CA PRO A 558 16.66 12.31 3.26
C PRO A 558 15.88 13.24 4.21
N PHE A 559 16.41 13.47 5.42
CA PHE A 559 15.88 14.48 6.35
C PHE A 559 16.03 15.89 5.75
N VAL A 560 17.23 16.24 5.27
CA VAL A 560 17.53 17.57 4.73
C VAL A 560 16.71 17.87 3.47
N HIS A 561 16.55 16.89 2.58
CA HIS A 561 15.66 16.96 1.42
C HIS A 561 14.22 17.25 1.86
N SER A 562 13.68 16.45 2.79
CA SER A 562 12.29 16.58 3.26
C SER A 562 12.01 17.95 3.91
N ILE A 563 12.94 18.46 4.73
CA ILE A 563 12.84 19.80 5.33
C ILE A 563 12.95 20.90 4.26
N LEU A 564 13.82 20.75 3.25
CA LEU A 564 13.95 21.75 2.19
C LEU A 564 12.74 21.77 1.24
N VAL A 565 12.03 20.65 1.05
CA VAL A 565 10.73 20.64 0.34
C VAL A 565 9.70 21.47 1.11
N PHE A 566 9.57 21.24 2.42
CA PHE A 566 8.70 22.04 3.29
C PHE A 566 9.06 23.53 3.26
N MET A 567 10.33 23.88 3.46
CA MET A 567 10.76 25.28 3.46
C MET A 567 10.60 25.95 2.09
N ASN A 568 10.87 25.24 0.99
CA ASN A 568 10.63 25.75 -0.37
C ASN A 568 9.13 25.96 -0.66
N HIS A 569 8.24 25.21 -0.01
CA HIS A 569 6.81 25.52 -0.06
C HIS A 569 6.50 26.80 0.74
N MET A 570 7.00 26.91 1.98
CA MET A 570 6.75 28.08 2.83
C MET A 570 7.25 29.39 2.21
N THR A 571 8.41 29.39 1.54
CA THR A 571 8.96 30.59 0.88
C THR A 571 8.10 31.12 -0.28
N GLN A 572 7.12 30.36 -0.77
CA GLN A 572 6.13 30.82 -1.76
C GLN A 572 4.94 31.58 -1.13
N TYR A 573 4.79 31.53 0.20
CA TYR A 573 3.73 32.19 0.95
C TYR A 573 4.34 33.17 1.96
N PRO A 574 4.42 34.50 1.66
CA PRO A 574 5.07 35.49 2.50
C PRO A 574 4.59 35.49 3.97
N ALA A 575 3.29 35.27 4.20
CA ALA A 575 2.69 35.20 5.54
C ALA A 575 2.92 33.86 6.28
N ALA A 576 3.48 32.85 5.61
CA ALA A 576 3.88 31.58 6.24
C ALA A 576 5.37 31.62 6.62
N ILE A 577 6.23 32.04 5.68
CA ILE A 577 7.67 32.13 5.90
C ILE A 577 8.04 33.18 6.97
N SER A 578 7.25 34.26 7.11
CA SER A 578 7.41 35.26 8.18
C SER A 578 7.28 34.70 9.60
N HIS A 579 6.64 33.53 9.79
CA HIS A 579 6.56 32.82 11.07
C HIS A 579 7.72 31.84 11.30
N LEU A 580 8.63 31.66 10.34
CA LEU A 580 9.68 30.65 10.34
C LEU A 580 11.09 31.22 10.10
N GLU A 581 11.21 32.31 9.34
CA GLU A 581 12.50 32.77 8.80
C GLU A 581 13.54 33.18 9.84
N ASP A 582 13.11 33.69 11.00
CA ASP A 582 14.02 34.12 12.08
C ASP A 582 14.51 32.95 12.95
N ALA A 583 13.77 31.85 12.97
CA ALA A 583 14.11 30.64 13.72
C ALA A 583 14.84 29.60 12.88
N TYR A 584 14.67 29.58 11.56
CA TYR A 584 15.27 28.58 10.69
C TYR A 584 16.80 28.80 10.52
N PRO A 585 17.64 27.76 10.65
CA PRO A 585 19.10 27.91 10.67
C PRO A 585 19.71 28.04 9.27
N TRP A 586 19.42 29.15 8.57
CA TRP A 586 19.89 29.42 7.20
C TRP A 586 21.40 29.27 7.02
N LYS A 587 22.22 29.71 8.00
CA LYS A 587 23.68 29.57 7.94
C LYS A 587 24.17 28.13 7.97
N LEU A 588 23.54 27.26 8.78
CA LEU A 588 23.85 25.82 8.77
C LEU A 588 23.43 25.20 7.43
N THR A 589 22.31 25.65 6.88
CA THR A 589 21.84 25.23 5.55
C THR A 589 22.81 25.62 4.44
N SER A 590 23.35 26.84 4.43
CA SER A 590 24.35 27.26 3.43
C SER A 590 25.66 26.46 3.55
N ILE A 591 26.11 26.17 4.79
CA ILE A 591 27.29 25.33 5.04
C ILE A 591 27.06 23.88 4.56
N MET A 592 25.88 23.32 4.83
CA MET A 592 25.50 21.98 4.35
C MET A 592 25.43 21.92 2.83
N LEU A 593 24.79 22.89 2.18
CA LEU A 593 24.72 22.98 0.71
C LEU A 593 26.10 23.11 0.06
N ASN A 594 26.99 23.94 0.62
CA ASN A 594 28.37 24.07 0.13
C ASN A 594 29.17 22.78 0.33
N THR A 595 29.04 22.13 1.48
CA THR A 595 29.69 20.83 1.75
C THR A 595 29.19 19.74 0.80
N LEU A 596 27.89 19.76 0.48
CA LEU A 596 27.25 18.83 -0.44
C LEU A 596 27.72 19.06 -1.89
N LEU A 597 27.82 20.31 -2.33
CA LEU A 597 28.33 20.68 -3.65
C LEU A 597 29.79 20.25 -3.84
N LEU A 598 30.62 20.40 -2.80
CA LEU A 598 32.01 19.89 -2.77
C LEU A 598 32.10 18.35 -2.76
N SER A 599 30.99 17.63 -2.54
CA SER A 599 30.90 16.17 -2.64
C SER A 599 30.35 15.67 -3.99
N CYS A 600 30.05 16.57 -4.93
CA CYS A 600 29.66 16.25 -6.29
C CYS A 600 30.88 16.13 -7.23
N GLU A 601 30.67 15.65 -8.45
CA GLU A 601 31.76 15.51 -9.44
C GLU A 601 32.37 16.87 -9.84
N PRO A 602 33.68 16.92 -10.17
CA PRO A 602 34.33 18.15 -10.62
C PRO A 602 33.63 18.79 -11.81
N GLY A 603 33.16 20.03 -11.64
CA GLY A 603 32.42 20.76 -12.67
C GLY A 603 30.89 20.65 -12.59
N TYR A 604 30.33 19.90 -11.62
CA TYR A 604 28.88 19.78 -11.43
C TYR A 604 28.14 21.13 -11.49
N GLU A 605 27.09 21.22 -12.30
CA GLU A 605 26.21 22.38 -12.42
C GLU A 605 24.88 22.17 -11.67
N ILE A 606 24.53 23.14 -10.82
CA ILE A 606 23.25 23.15 -10.12
C ILE A 606 22.16 23.60 -11.10
N ARG A 607 21.00 22.93 -11.06
CA ARG A 607 19.83 23.27 -11.87
C ARG A 607 18.69 23.72 -10.95
N GLY A 608 18.17 24.93 -11.13
CA GLY A 608 17.01 25.42 -10.33
C GLY A 608 15.67 24.72 -10.64
N HIS A 609 15.62 23.92 -11.72
CA HIS A 609 14.47 23.11 -12.11
C HIS A 609 14.63 21.65 -11.67
N PHE A 610 13.48 20.99 -11.46
CA PHE A 610 13.39 19.56 -11.14
C PHE A 610 14.05 18.75 -12.27
N ARG A 611 15.00 17.84 -11.94
CA ARG A 611 15.59 16.93 -12.94
C ARG A 611 14.52 15.92 -13.39
N LEU A 612 14.05 16.05 -14.63
CA LEU A 612 13.19 15.05 -15.27
C LEU A 612 14.05 13.90 -15.83
N PRO A 613 13.50 12.68 -15.98
CA PRO A 613 14.20 11.59 -16.64
C PRO A 613 14.50 11.92 -18.11
N GLU A 614 15.48 11.22 -18.69
CA GLU A 614 15.66 11.23 -20.14
C GLU A 614 14.46 10.60 -20.85
N LYS A 615 14.24 10.92 -22.14
CA LYS A 615 13.00 10.59 -22.86
C LYS A 615 12.61 9.11 -22.89
N ASP A 616 13.59 8.21 -22.74
CA ASP A 616 13.42 6.77 -22.78
C ASP A 616 13.57 6.10 -21.39
N GLN A 617 13.77 6.91 -20.33
CA GLN A 617 13.88 6.46 -18.94
C GLN A 617 12.56 6.69 -18.19
N LEU A 618 12.16 5.71 -17.36
CA LEU A 618 11.01 5.89 -16.46
C LEU A 618 11.43 6.65 -15.20
N PRO A 619 10.53 7.45 -14.58
CA PRO A 619 10.79 8.06 -13.29
C PRO A 619 11.17 7.04 -12.21
N HIS A 620 12.14 7.39 -11.37
CA HIS A 620 12.48 6.64 -10.17
C HIS A 620 12.49 7.61 -8.98
N PRO A 621 11.33 7.80 -8.32
CA PRO A 621 11.26 8.63 -7.12
C PRO A 621 12.18 8.12 -6.01
N LEU A 622 12.58 9.01 -5.12
CA LEU A 622 13.32 8.66 -3.91
C LEU A 622 12.38 8.04 -2.85
N PRO A 623 12.88 7.26 -1.87
CA PRO A 623 12.04 6.75 -0.78
C PRO A 623 11.27 7.85 -0.05
N GLU A 624 11.91 9.00 0.20
CA GLU A 624 11.25 10.15 0.81
C GLU A 624 10.26 10.88 -0.12
N ASP A 625 10.33 10.69 -1.44
CA ASP A 625 9.33 11.25 -2.37
C ASP A 625 7.98 10.56 -2.15
N PHE A 626 7.95 9.23 -2.08
CA PHE A 626 6.76 8.45 -1.73
C PHE A 626 6.24 8.82 -0.33
N ALA A 627 7.14 9.03 0.64
CA ALA A 627 6.78 9.45 1.99
C ALA A 627 6.14 10.86 2.02
N MET A 628 6.65 11.81 1.25
CA MET A 628 6.09 13.18 1.15
C MET A 628 4.85 13.28 0.25
N ARG A 629 4.70 12.39 -0.74
CA ARG A 629 3.63 12.41 -1.74
C ARG A 629 2.25 12.58 -1.10
N GLY A 630 1.52 13.60 -1.56
CA GLY A 630 0.15 13.90 -1.12
C GLY A 630 0.02 14.76 0.14
N LEU A 631 1.11 15.11 0.83
CA LEU A 631 1.08 16.15 1.88
C LEU A 631 0.76 17.53 1.27
N VAL A 632 0.04 18.37 2.00
CA VAL A 632 -0.41 19.70 1.52
C VAL A 632 0.72 20.63 1.08
N TYR A 633 1.93 20.48 1.63
CA TYR A 633 3.11 21.28 1.26
C TYR A 633 3.94 20.68 0.12
N ALA A 634 3.57 19.49 -0.39
CA ALA A 634 4.32 18.75 -1.40
C ALA A 634 3.58 18.63 -2.75
N GLU A 635 2.37 19.18 -2.87
CA GLU A 635 1.51 19.07 -4.06
C GLU A 635 2.20 19.65 -5.32
N ASP A 636 2.69 20.90 -5.25
CA ASP A 636 3.39 21.56 -6.36
C ASP A 636 4.88 21.18 -6.52
N TYR A 637 5.41 20.27 -5.68
CA TYR A 637 6.83 19.92 -5.73
C TYR A 637 7.15 18.87 -6.82
N PHE A 638 6.24 17.93 -7.06
CA PHE A 638 6.48 16.79 -7.95
C PHE A 638 5.92 17.01 -9.36
N PRO A 639 6.69 16.72 -10.43
CA PRO A 639 6.20 16.79 -11.80
C PRO A 639 5.01 15.86 -12.06
N ASN A 640 4.14 16.28 -12.97
CA ASN A 640 3.10 15.42 -13.52
C ASN A 640 3.72 14.13 -14.08
N GLY A 641 3.29 12.98 -13.56
CA GLY A 641 3.82 11.66 -13.93
C GLY A 641 5.04 11.18 -13.14
N TRP A 642 5.58 11.94 -12.17
CA TRP A 642 6.76 11.49 -11.39
C TRP A 642 6.56 10.12 -10.72
N PHE A 643 5.33 9.77 -10.35
CA PHE A 643 4.98 8.50 -9.71
C PHE A 643 4.27 7.50 -10.65
N SER A 644 4.32 7.68 -11.98
CA SER A 644 3.65 6.78 -12.95
C SER A 644 4.57 5.64 -13.47
N ASN A 645 5.48 5.16 -12.64
CA ASN A 645 6.32 4.00 -12.96
C ASN A 645 5.78 2.75 -12.26
N ASP A 646 4.77 2.14 -12.87
CA ASP A 646 4.07 0.95 -12.37
C ASP A 646 4.94 -0.33 -12.32
N LYS A 647 6.25 -0.22 -12.54
CA LYS A 647 7.23 -1.33 -12.46
C LYS A 647 8.02 -1.37 -11.15
N ILE A 648 7.97 -0.32 -10.33
CA ILE A 648 8.69 -0.29 -9.06
C ILE A 648 7.87 -1.08 -8.02
N ASP A 649 8.35 -2.28 -7.68
CA ASP A 649 7.73 -3.12 -6.64
C ASP A 649 7.81 -2.43 -5.26
N GLU A 650 6.89 -2.78 -4.35
CA GLU A 650 6.80 -2.15 -3.02
C GLU A 650 8.14 -2.15 -2.24
N ASP A 651 8.90 -3.24 -2.32
CA ASP A 651 10.20 -3.35 -1.65
C ASP A 651 11.29 -2.50 -2.34
N GLU A 652 11.22 -2.34 -3.67
CA GLU A 652 12.21 -1.62 -4.47
C GLU A 652 12.17 -0.10 -4.21
N LYS A 653 11.00 0.44 -3.84
CA LYS A 653 10.82 1.85 -3.42
C LYS A 653 11.77 2.30 -2.30
N TYR A 654 12.32 1.35 -1.52
CA TYR A 654 13.18 1.60 -0.36
C TYR A 654 14.65 1.18 -0.60
N PHE A 655 15.05 0.85 -1.84
CA PHE A 655 16.41 0.43 -2.16
C PHE A 655 17.38 1.63 -2.32
N GLU A 656 18.27 1.80 -1.34
CA GLU A 656 19.31 2.82 -1.33
C GLU A 656 20.51 2.45 -2.21
N LEU A 657 20.34 2.62 -3.53
CA LEU A 657 21.40 2.47 -4.53
C LEU A 657 22.28 3.74 -4.63
N PRO A 658 23.53 3.66 -5.12
CA PRO A 658 24.39 4.83 -5.30
C PRO A 658 23.77 5.95 -6.16
N SER A 659 22.97 5.58 -7.17
CA SER A 659 22.20 6.51 -8.01
C SER A 659 21.17 7.32 -7.23
N VAL A 660 20.48 6.70 -6.26
CA VAL A 660 19.50 7.34 -5.36
C VAL A 660 20.21 8.41 -4.52
N SER A 661 21.41 8.13 -4.04
CA SER A 661 22.25 9.11 -3.33
C SER A 661 22.62 10.32 -4.20
N GLU A 662 23.07 10.13 -5.44
CA GLU A 662 23.49 11.24 -6.31
C GLU A 662 22.31 12.09 -6.82
N GLU A 663 21.15 11.50 -7.15
CA GLU A 663 19.95 12.30 -7.45
C GLU A 663 19.50 13.06 -6.20
N ARG A 664 19.54 12.45 -5.00
CA ARG A 664 19.26 13.12 -3.72
C ARG A 664 20.17 14.32 -3.45
N LYS A 665 21.47 14.26 -3.79
CA LYS A 665 22.34 15.46 -3.76
C LYS A 665 21.79 16.54 -4.69
N GLY A 666 21.41 16.16 -5.92
CA GLY A 666 20.82 17.07 -6.91
C GLY A 666 19.51 17.70 -6.46
N ARG A 667 18.64 16.94 -5.77
CA ARG A 667 17.40 17.45 -5.17
C ARG A 667 17.67 18.62 -4.22
N ILE A 668 18.58 18.38 -3.29
CA ILE A 668 18.92 19.31 -2.20
C ILE A 668 19.58 20.57 -2.76
N LEU A 669 20.53 20.44 -3.69
CA LEU A 669 21.17 21.58 -4.35
C LEU A 669 20.18 22.40 -5.20
N SER A 670 19.25 21.72 -5.91
CA SER A 670 18.19 22.38 -6.70
C SER A 670 17.25 23.21 -5.81
N LEU A 671 16.81 22.64 -4.68
CA LEU A 671 15.99 23.34 -3.68
C LEU A 671 16.73 24.54 -3.05
N GLY A 672 17.99 24.36 -2.67
CA GLY A 672 18.84 25.44 -2.15
C GLY A 672 18.97 26.60 -3.14
N TYR A 673 19.22 26.31 -4.43
CA TYR A 673 19.32 27.32 -5.49
C TYR A 673 17.97 28.00 -5.76
N ARG A 674 16.86 27.26 -5.72
CA ARG A 674 15.51 27.83 -5.87
C ARG A 674 15.18 28.81 -4.73
N ILE A 675 15.45 28.44 -3.48
CA ILE A 675 15.28 29.34 -2.34
C ILE A 675 16.20 30.57 -2.48
N ALA A 676 17.45 30.38 -2.88
CA ALA A 676 18.42 31.46 -3.08
C ALA A 676 18.01 32.47 -4.17
N SER A 677 17.23 32.05 -5.18
CA SER A 677 16.73 32.95 -6.24
C SER A 677 15.83 34.10 -5.75
N SER A 678 15.32 34.01 -4.51
CA SER A 678 14.57 35.08 -3.85
C SER A 678 15.44 36.23 -3.30
N GLY A 679 16.74 35.98 -3.04
CA GLY A 679 17.64 36.92 -2.37
C GLY A 679 17.40 37.12 -0.86
N ASN A 680 16.34 36.55 -0.28
CA ASN A 680 15.86 36.93 1.06
C ASN A 680 16.49 36.14 2.22
N TRP A 681 16.89 34.89 2.00
CA TRP A 681 17.24 33.95 3.09
C TRP A 681 18.52 33.16 2.82
N LEU A 682 18.62 32.57 1.63
CA LEU A 682 19.86 32.09 1.04
C LEU A 682 20.25 33.06 -0.09
N LEU A 683 21.54 33.11 -0.38
CA LEU A 683 22.12 33.78 -1.54
C LEU A 683 22.92 32.76 -2.35
N TRP A 684 23.06 32.97 -3.66
CA TRP A 684 24.00 32.22 -4.49
C TRP A 684 24.97 33.20 -5.14
N ASN A 685 26.26 32.95 -4.94
CA ASN A 685 27.34 33.74 -5.49
C ASN A 685 27.89 33.02 -6.74
N GLU A 686 27.61 33.56 -7.92
CA GLU A 686 28.05 32.99 -9.20
C GLU A 686 29.58 33.04 -9.40
N GLU A 687 30.29 33.99 -8.77
CA GLU A 687 31.75 34.12 -8.89
C GLU A 687 32.49 33.06 -8.06
N THR A 688 32.08 32.88 -6.80
CA THR A 688 32.69 31.88 -5.90
C THR A 688 32.08 30.48 -6.05
N ARG A 689 30.92 30.39 -6.72
CA ARG A 689 30.05 29.21 -6.85
C ARG A 689 29.65 28.62 -5.49
N GLN A 690 29.24 29.49 -4.56
CA GLN A 690 28.87 29.12 -3.20
C GLN A 690 27.52 29.71 -2.76
N PHE A 691 26.86 28.98 -1.86
CA PHE A 691 25.73 29.45 -1.08
C PHE A 691 26.19 30.36 0.06
N GLU A 692 25.62 31.55 0.12
CA GLU A 692 25.82 32.54 1.16
C GLU A 692 24.48 32.83 1.87
N VAL A 693 24.48 33.75 2.84
CA VAL A 693 23.26 34.22 3.53
C VAL A 693 23.34 35.73 3.72
N PRO A 694 22.21 36.46 3.74
CA PRO A 694 22.18 37.87 4.15
C PRO A 694 22.73 38.07 5.57
N GLU A 695 23.28 39.25 5.86
CA GLU A 695 23.95 39.52 7.15
C GLU A 695 23.05 39.30 8.38
N LYS A 696 21.72 39.51 8.24
CA LYS A 696 20.69 39.15 9.24
C LYS A 696 20.85 37.71 9.78
N TYR A 697 21.25 36.78 8.91
CA TYR A 697 21.38 35.36 9.21
C TYR A 697 22.83 34.88 9.27
N ASN A 698 23.83 35.77 9.15
CA ASN A 698 25.25 35.44 9.07
C ASN A 698 25.90 35.12 10.43
N VAL A 699 25.25 34.26 11.21
CA VAL A 699 25.66 33.91 12.57
C VAL A 699 26.96 33.10 12.62
N LYS A 700 27.76 33.29 13.69
CA LYS A 700 28.96 32.50 13.94
C LYS A 700 28.60 31.11 14.44
N ILE A 701 28.79 30.09 13.59
CA ILE A 701 28.64 28.68 13.95
C ILE A 701 29.87 28.24 14.77
N ASN A 702 29.67 27.81 16.02
CA ASN A 702 30.76 27.21 16.79
C ASN A 702 31.10 25.82 16.23
N LEU A 703 32.38 25.60 15.91
CA LEU A 703 32.94 24.35 15.38
C LEU A 703 33.29 23.34 16.48
N ASP A 704 33.40 23.75 17.75
CA ASP A 704 33.74 22.86 18.88
C ASP A 704 32.72 21.72 19.04
N ASN A 705 31.45 21.98 18.70
CA ASN A 705 30.38 20.97 18.71
C ASN A 705 30.68 19.78 17.79
N ARG A 706 31.51 19.95 16.75
CA ARG A 706 31.95 18.90 15.82
C ARG A 706 33.01 17.97 16.42
N GLN A 707 33.69 18.37 17.49
CA GLN A 707 34.65 17.49 18.17
C GLN A 707 33.95 16.51 19.11
N LYS A 708 32.86 16.94 19.77
CA LYS A 708 32.03 16.03 20.59
C LYS A 708 31.32 14.96 19.74
N SER A 709 30.75 15.34 18.59
CA SER A 709 30.04 14.42 17.68
C SER A 709 30.92 13.35 17.00
N ASN A 710 32.25 13.43 17.16
CA ASN A 710 33.24 12.56 16.52
C ASN A 710 34.16 11.85 17.54
N ALA A 711 33.90 11.98 18.84
CA ALA A 711 34.73 11.43 19.93
C ALA A 711 33.96 10.48 20.89
N GLU A 712 32.68 10.22 20.60
CA GLU A 712 31.75 9.35 21.36
C GLU A 712 30.97 8.40 20.41
#